data_AF-A0A4Z0E9Q3-F1
#
_entry.id   AF-A0A4Z0E9Q3-F1
#
_cell.length_a   1.000
_cell.length_b   1.000
_cell.length_c   1.000
_cell.angle_alpha   90.00
_cell.angle_beta   90.00
_cell.angle_gamma   90.00
#
_symmetry.space_group_name_H-M   'P 1'
#
loop_
_entity.id
_entity.type
_entity.pdbx_description
1 polymer ?
#
loop_
_entity_poly.entity_id
_entity_poly.type
_entity_poly.pdbx_seq_one_letter_code
_entity_poly.pdbx_strand_id
1 'polypeptide(L)'
;MPPDRADKPAILVLAPMPAAPVSAGNRRRLAATCEALTRGGFAIDLAYYAHEDQIYRRFGQHPPTDLLEMERTFRNVFLIEARTVIPLKTRSTAFGIDEWCPDEVGDFVAWYCSAYPETGAVLVNYVFLSRALERMPPGVLRLIDTHDRFAGRQTQYRPFRAEPNFFYTDAAGEAAGLARADIVLAIQAAEAGYFAGLTDSRVLLLPPHFPAQTPFAVPERVARIGFLGHGNDPNLFSIGRFIRAWHDGWTPDRPELVIAGEICRSLPGVEGPGVRLLGYLDRLEDFYAQADLVVAPMLMGSGLKMKVGEALSFGRPVIGTEVGLEGFEPVEPAHRCRDAEAVKMAVLAVAADAEALARLTRASEALFTRYAATALAAEAELIELLSAQGGHRTSPSPRTRGEGRDDHVVGVTSGSEGEGADQLETPSSTLPHHRLPARSADGEVGRGHSPRAGRGKANPDSGSIVIQGGGLVLTCETSARSRPAADPDLGVLVATERRPGHGTASVYTPRRQRWFARAEVSADGAAPDLGALDVALSPEWVRERKLPPATRAALARAFARIQADWETEGRIVGCAGDRLEIETLLPGVLVHGTHPAAAFLVVGEGASEWRLERVTPLHRRKIDGYADLTGRLPAPLPVSLSFRAAVMPPSSGCLLFLTDDGIGRIILPEGVA
;
A
#
# COMPACT_ATOMS: atom_id res chain seq x y z
N MET A 1 28.63 -11.96 -10.67
CA MET A 1 27.45 -11.35 -11.31
C MET A 1 26.25 -12.20 -10.96
N PRO A 2 25.17 -11.65 -10.36
CA PRO A 2 23.93 -12.42 -10.26
C PRO A 2 23.37 -12.60 -11.68
N PRO A 3 22.72 -13.74 -11.99
CA PRO A 3 22.13 -13.99 -13.30
C PRO A 3 21.12 -12.89 -13.65
N ASP A 4 21.09 -12.55 -14.94
CA ASP A 4 20.33 -11.43 -15.50
C ASP A 4 18.84 -11.52 -15.12
N ARG A 5 18.25 -10.40 -14.68
CA ARG A 5 16.84 -10.32 -14.22
C ARG A 5 15.82 -10.61 -15.33
N ALA A 6 16.26 -10.78 -16.58
CA ALA A 6 15.42 -10.80 -17.78
C ALA A 6 14.69 -12.13 -18.06
N ASP A 7 15.13 -13.27 -17.50
CA ASP A 7 14.61 -14.61 -17.87
C ASP A 7 13.66 -15.24 -16.84
N LYS A 8 13.28 -14.54 -15.78
CA LYS A 8 12.38 -15.08 -14.75
C LYS A 8 10.90 -15.00 -15.19
N PRO A 9 10.07 -16.04 -14.95
CA PRO A 9 8.63 -15.97 -15.19
C PRO A 9 8.01 -14.85 -14.35
N ALA A 10 7.18 -14.03 -14.98
CA ALA A 10 6.63 -12.84 -14.36
C ALA A 10 5.24 -13.09 -13.73
N ILE A 11 5.02 -12.48 -12.57
CA ILE A 11 3.72 -12.41 -11.89
C ILE A 11 3.36 -10.94 -11.69
N LEU A 12 2.16 -10.55 -12.15
CA LEU A 12 1.58 -9.26 -11.78
C LEU A 12 0.87 -9.42 -10.44
N VAL A 13 1.20 -8.56 -9.47
CA VAL A 13 0.49 -8.46 -8.20
C VAL A 13 -0.32 -7.17 -8.19
N LEU A 14 -1.64 -7.29 -8.16
CA LEU A 14 -2.56 -6.15 -8.03
C LEU A 14 -2.99 -6.00 -6.57
N ALA A 15 -2.78 -4.81 -5.98
CA ALA A 15 -3.07 -4.57 -4.58
C ALA A 15 -3.71 -3.18 -4.32
N PRO A 16 -4.74 -3.08 -3.45
CA PRO A 16 -5.34 -1.80 -3.02
C PRO A 16 -4.58 -1.10 -1.89
N MET A 17 -3.47 -1.69 -1.43
CA MET A 17 -2.58 -1.20 -0.39
C MET A 17 -1.14 -1.13 -0.91
N PRO A 18 -0.32 -0.18 -0.43
CA PRO A 18 1.07 -0.12 -0.84
C PRO A 18 1.86 -1.25 -0.17
N ALA A 19 2.90 -1.75 -0.85
CA ALA A 19 3.80 -2.76 -0.30
C ALA A 19 4.86 -2.17 0.65
N ALA A 20 5.09 -0.85 0.61
CA ALA A 20 5.99 -0.16 1.53
C ALA A 20 5.39 1.16 2.03
N PRO A 21 5.61 1.53 3.30
CA PRO A 21 6.24 0.75 4.37
C PRO A 21 5.32 -0.37 4.85
N VAL A 22 5.93 -1.42 5.39
CA VAL A 22 5.24 -2.59 5.95
C VAL A 22 4.74 -2.28 7.37
N SER A 23 3.76 -1.38 7.46
CA SER A 23 3.24 -0.81 8.73
C SER A 23 1.92 -1.41 9.21
N ALA A 24 1.29 -2.27 8.39
CA ALA A 24 -0.01 -2.88 8.69
C ALA A 24 -0.04 -4.37 8.28
N GLY A 25 -0.99 -5.12 8.84
CA GLY A 25 -1.07 -6.57 8.64
C GLY A 25 -1.27 -6.99 7.18
N ASN A 26 -2.13 -6.29 6.44
CA ASN A 26 -2.37 -6.51 5.01
C ASN A 26 -1.13 -6.21 4.15
N ARG A 27 -0.39 -5.13 4.48
CA ARG A 27 0.87 -4.77 3.80
C ARG A 27 1.96 -5.79 4.08
N ARG A 28 2.02 -6.32 5.31
CA ARG A 28 2.96 -7.40 5.66
C ARG A 28 2.62 -8.70 4.95
N ARG A 29 1.34 -9.03 4.83
CA ARG A 29 0.89 -10.16 4.03
C ARG A 29 1.33 -10.00 2.57
N LEU A 30 1.04 -8.85 1.95
CA LEU A 30 1.45 -8.55 0.58
C LEU A 30 2.96 -8.70 0.39
N ALA A 31 3.77 -8.07 1.25
CA ALA A 31 5.22 -8.14 1.17
C ALA A 31 5.73 -9.59 1.33
N ALA A 32 5.26 -10.33 2.34
CA ALA A 32 5.68 -11.70 2.60
C ALA A 32 5.33 -12.65 1.44
N THR A 33 4.13 -12.53 0.85
CA THR A 33 3.73 -13.32 -0.32
C THR A 33 4.61 -12.99 -1.53
N CYS A 34 4.89 -11.72 -1.80
CA CYS A 34 5.78 -11.31 -2.89
C CYS A 34 7.23 -11.79 -2.69
N GLU A 35 7.74 -11.75 -1.45
CA GLU A 35 9.07 -12.27 -1.11
C GLU A 35 9.15 -13.79 -1.31
N ALA A 36 8.11 -14.53 -0.91
CA ALA A 36 8.00 -15.97 -1.12
C ALA A 36 8.06 -16.33 -2.62
N LEU A 37 7.25 -15.67 -3.44
CA LEU A 37 7.26 -15.86 -4.89
C LEU A 37 8.62 -15.47 -5.50
N THR A 38 9.26 -14.42 -5.00
CA THR A 38 10.61 -14.03 -5.44
C THR A 38 11.65 -15.11 -5.11
N ARG A 39 11.59 -15.71 -3.91
CA ARG A 39 12.42 -16.86 -3.51
C ARG A 39 12.14 -18.09 -4.39
N GLY A 40 10.88 -18.28 -4.77
CA GLY A 40 10.43 -19.30 -5.74
C GLY A 40 10.89 -19.07 -7.18
N GLY A 41 11.63 -17.99 -7.46
CA GLY A 41 12.23 -17.74 -8.77
C GLY A 41 11.40 -16.85 -9.72
N PHE A 42 10.27 -16.32 -9.26
CA PHE A 42 9.43 -15.43 -10.06
C PHE A 42 9.95 -13.99 -10.04
N ALA A 43 9.72 -13.25 -11.13
CA ALA A 43 9.85 -11.79 -11.16
C ALA A 43 8.50 -11.16 -10.82
N ILE A 44 8.47 -10.23 -9.86
CA ILE A 44 7.23 -9.63 -9.38
C ILE A 44 7.10 -8.21 -9.90
N ASP A 45 6.01 -7.95 -10.61
CA ASP A 45 5.56 -6.61 -10.99
C ASP A 45 4.40 -6.21 -10.09
N LEU A 46 4.47 -5.04 -9.47
CA LEU A 46 3.45 -4.54 -8.57
C LEU A 46 2.57 -3.51 -9.27
N ALA A 47 1.27 -3.74 -9.31
CA ALA A 47 0.25 -2.75 -9.61
C ALA A 47 -0.43 -2.29 -8.32
N TYR A 48 -0.03 -1.13 -7.83
CA TYR A 48 -0.64 -0.51 -6.65
C TYR A 48 -1.83 0.35 -7.06
N TYR A 49 -3.03 -0.09 -6.74
CA TYR A 49 -4.24 0.73 -6.79
C TYR A 49 -4.32 1.58 -5.53
N ALA A 50 -4.24 2.91 -5.69
CA ALA A 50 -4.14 3.92 -4.63
C ALA A 50 -5.42 4.10 -3.80
N HIS A 51 -6.07 2.99 -3.47
CA HIS A 51 -7.31 2.89 -2.74
C HIS A 51 -7.13 3.32 -1.28
N GLU A 52 -6.17 2.72 -0.57
CA GLU A 52 -5.86 3.07 0.81
C GLU A 52 -5.41 4.55 0.93
N ASP A 53 -4.61 5.02 -0.03
CA ASP A 53 -4.23 6.43 -0.16
C ASP A 53 -5.44 7.36 -0.18
N GLN A 54 -6.47 7.05 -0.98
CA GLN A 54 -7.68 7.87 -1.05
C GLN A 54 -8.41 7.92 0.30
N ILE A 55 -8.39 6.81 1.06
CA ILE A 55 -9.00 6.75 2.40
C ILE A 55 -8.25 7.66 3.38
N TYR A 56 -6.92 7.57 3.45
CA TYR A 56 -6.10 8.46 4.28
C TYR A 56 -6.39 9.94 3.98
N ARG A 57 -6.37 10.30 2.68
CA ARG A 57 -6.63 11.67 2.22
C ARG A 57 -8.02 12.17 2.65
N ARG A 58 -9.05 11.33 2.56
CA ARG A 58 -10.43 11.68 2.98
C ARG A 58 -10.54 12.08 4.45
N PHE A 59 -9.67 11.56 5.31
CA PHE A 59 -9.63 11.90 6.73
C PHE A 59 -8.58 12.98 7.06
N GLY A 60 -8.08 13.70 6.04
CA GLY A 60 -7.07 14.75 6.21
C GLY A 60 -5.69 14.20 6.63
N GLN A 61 -5.46 12.90 6.43
CA GLN A 61 -4.21 12.25 6.77
C GLN A 61 -3.36 12.02 5.51
N HIS A 62 -2.04 12.01 5.69
CA HIS A 62 -1.14 11.66 4.62
C HIS A 62 -1.01 10.15 4.48
N PRO A 63 -1.16 9.58 3.28
CA PRO A 63 -0.89 8.17 3.06
C PRO A 63 0.57 7.86 3.38
N PRO A 64 0.88 6.82 4.15
CA PRO A 64 2.26 6.51 4.49
C PRO A 64 3.05 5.87 3.33
N THR A 65 2.57 5.89 2.09
CA THR A 65 3.11 5.17 0.92
C THR A 65 4.53 5.57 0.56
N ASP A 66 5.42 4.58 0.43
CA ASP A 66 6.81 4.74 -0.01
C ASP A 66 7.03 4.10 -1.39
N LEU A 67 6.83 4.89 -2.46
CA LEU A 67 7.02 4.44 -3.84
C LEU A 67 8.47 4.07 -4.17
N LEU A 68 9.45 4.77 -3.57
CA LEU A 68 10.86 4.54 -3.85
C LEU A 68 11.29 3.17 -3.34
N GLU A 69 10.86 2.79 -2.15
CA GLU A 69 11.15 1.48 -1.59
C GLU A 69 10.45 0.36 -2.36
N MET A 70 9.22 0.59 -2.85
CA MET A 70 8.56 -0.36 -3.75
C MET A 70 9.37 -0.54 -5.05
N GLU A 71 9.82 0.54 -5.69
CA GLU A 71 10.62 0.47 -6.93
C GLU A 71 11.98 -0.22 -6.74
N ARG A 72 12.54 -0.19 -5.53
CA ARG A 72 13.74 -0.97 -5.19
C ARG A 72 13.46 -2.46 -5.05
N THR A 73 12.26 -2.80 -4.61
CA THR A 73 11.84 -4.16 -4.25
C THR A 73 11.34 -4.94 -5.47
N PHE A 74 10.46 -4.33 -6.27
CA PHE A 74 9.78 -4.99 -7.39
C PHE A 74 10.53 -4.80 -8.71
N ARG A 75 10.28 -5.68 -9.69
CA ARG A 75 10.85 -5.54 -11.04
C ARG A 75 10.28 -4.30 -11.73
N ASN A 76 8.95 -4.15 -11.69
CA ASN A 76 8.24 -2.94 -12.09
C ASN A 76 7.21 -2.54 -11.03
N VAL A 77 6.97 -1.24 -10.87
CA VAL A 77 5.90 -0.68 -10.04
C VAL A 77 5.03 0.23 -10.89
N PHE A 78 3.72 0.01 -10.81
CA PHE A 78 2.69 0.79 -11.48
C PHE A 78 1.72 1.35 -10.46
N LEU A 79 1.41 2.64 -10.57
CA LEU A 79 0.44 3.33 -9.72
C LEU A 79 -0.88 3.50 -10.50
N ILE A 80 -1.97 2.95 -9.97
CA ILE A 80 -3.33 3.13 -10.48
C ILE A 80 -4.06 4.09 -9.52
N GLU A 81 -4.20 5.35 -9.93
CA GLU A 81 -4.94 6.35 -9.15
C GLU A 81 -6.43 6.05 -9.11
N ALA A 82 -7.04 6.13 -7.92
CA ALA A 82 -8.48 6.00 -7.72
C ALA A 82 -9.21 7.26 -8.19
N ARG A 83 -9.81 7.21 -9.39
CA ARG A 83 -10.52 8.35 -9.99
C ARG A 83 -11.87 8.63 -9.36
N THR A 84 -12.58 7.58 -8.97
CA THR A 84 -13.88 7.67 -8.30
C THR A 84 -13.67 7.62 -6.81
N VAL A 85 -14.53 8.34 -6.06
CA VAL A 85 -14.54 8.24 -4.60
C VAL A 85 -15.04 6.86 -4.24
N ILE A 86 -14.21 6.10 -3.53
CA ILE A 86 -14.54 4.79 -3.00
C ILE A 86 -15.61 4.97 -1.91
N PRO A 87 -16.76 4.29 -2.01
CA PRO A 87 -17.80 4.39 -1.01
C PRO A 87 -17.39 3.63 0.26
N LEU A 88 -17.20 4.35 1.37
CA LEU A 88 -16.93 3.75 2.68
C LEU A 88 -18.21 3.27 3.39
N LYS A 89 -19.38 3.61 2.85
CA LYS A 89 -20.70 3.18 3.34
C LYS A 89 -21.60 2.87 2.16
N THR A 90 -22.54 1.95 2.36
CA THR A 90 -23.59 1.61 1.40
C THR A 90 -24.97 1.83 2.04
N ARG A 91 -25.97 2.15 1.22
CA ARG A 91 -27.38 2.21 1.64
C ARG A 91 -28.07 0.84 1.58
N SER A 92 -27.40 -0.14 0.98
CA SER A 92 -27.84 -1.52 0.90
C SER A 92 -27.48 -2.29 2.18
N THR A 93 -27.92 -3.55 2.27
CA THR A 93 -27.56 -4.44 3.38
C THR A 93 -26.10 -4.88 3.37
N ALA A 94 -25.45 -4.83 2.20
CA ALA A 94 -24.02 -5.07 1.97
C ALA A 94 -23.57 -4.39 0.67
N PHE A 95 -22.25 -4.24 0.49
CA PHE A 95 -21.70 -3.73 -0.77
C PHE A 95 -21.85 -4.77 -1.88
N GLY A 96 -22.05 -4.29 -3.12
CA GLY A 96 -21.89 -5.13 -4.30
C GLY A 96 -20.43 -5.58 -4.42
N ILE A 97 -20.19 -6.81 -4.88
CA ILE A 97 -18.83 -7.38 -4.96
C ILE A 97 -17.86 -6.49 -5.77
N ASP A 98 -18.37 -5.78 -6.76
CA ASP A 98 -17.59 -4.95 -7.69
C ASP A 98 -17.51 -3.47 -7.30
N GLU A 99 -18.17 -3.07 -6.21
CA GLU A 99 -18.34 -1.66 -5.86
C GLU A 99 -17.01 -0.95 -5.52
N TRP A 100 -15.99 -1.72 -5.13
CA TRP A 100 -14.63 -1.24 -4.86
C TRP A 100 -13.63 -1.60 -5.98
N CYS A 101 -14.08 -2.13 -7.12
CA CYS A 101 -13.27 -2.37 -8.31
C CYS A 101 -13.70 -1.47 -9.47
N PRO A 102 -13.14 -0.26 -9.59
CA PRO A 102 -13.48 0.62 -10.70
C PRO A 102 -12.91 0.08 -12.02
N ASP A 103 -13.51 0.49 -13.15
CA ASP A 103 -13.17 -0.06 -14.47
C ASP A 103 -11.69 0.17 -14.84
N GLU A 104 -11.06 1.25 -14.35
CA GLU A 104 -9.64 1.54 -14.62
C GLU A 104 -8.68 0.45 -14.10
N VAL A 105 -9.07 -0.29 -13.06
CA VAL A 105 -8.26 -1.40 -12.53
C VAL A 105 -8.27 -2.57 -13.52
N GLY A 106 -9.44 -2.90 -14.06
CA GLY A 106 -9.57 -3.95 -15.08
C GLY A 106 -8.92 -3.56 -16.41
N ASP A 107 -9.07 -2.30 -16.83
CA ASP A 107 -8.42 -1.78 -18.04
C ASP A 107 -6.89 -1.81 -17.93
N PHE A 108 -6.34 -1.49 -16.75
CA PHE A 108 -4.92 -1.62 -16.48
C PHE A 108 -4.45 -3.08 -16.64
N VAL A 109 -5.16 -4.04 -16.05
CA VAL A 109 -4.78 -5.46 -16.12
C VAL A 109 -4.77 -5.97 -17.56
N ALA A 110 -5.77 -5.60 -18.37
CA ALA A 110 -5.81 -5.92 -19.79
C ALA A 110 -4.62 -5.33 -20.55
N TRP A 111 -4.35 -4.02 -20.35
CA TRP A 111 -3.21 -3.35 -20.96
C TRP A 111 -1.89 -4.03 -20.56
N TYR A 112 -1.70 -4.30 -19.28
CA TYR A 112 -0.47 -4.89 -18.75
C TYR A 112 -0.21 -6.26 -19.38
N CYS A 113 -1.23 -7.14 -19.42
CA CYS A 113 -1.04 -8.47 -20.01
C CYS A 113 -0.71 -8.43 -21.51
N SER A 114 -1.16 -7.39 -22.22
CA SER A 114 -0.79 -7.14 -23.62
C SER A 114 0.65 -6.61 -23.75
N ALA A 115 1.06 -5.70 -22.86
CA ALA A 115 2.38 -5.09 -22.87
C ALA A 115 3.50 -6.02 -22.36
N TYR A 116 3.16 -6.97 -21.48
CA TYR A 116 4.07 -7.93 -20.84
C TYR A 116 3.59 -9.37 -21.07
N PRO A 117 3.66 -9.87 -22.33
CA PRO A 117 3.11 -11.17 -22.72
C PRO A 117 3.79 -12.36 -22.03
N GLU A 118 4.96 -12.16 -21.44
CA GLU A 118 5.67 -13.17 -20.64
C GLU A 118 5.03 -13.43 -19.26
N THR A 119 4.06 -12.60 -18.85
CA THR A 119 3.33 -12.77 -17.59
C THR A 119 2.60 -14.11 -17.58
N GLY A 120 2.90 -14.94 -16.57
CA GLY A 120 2.30 -16.26 -16.38
C GLY A 120 1.10 -16.26 -15.45
N ALA A 121 1.04 -15.32 -14.51
CA ALA A 121 -0.01 -15.24 -13.51
C ALA A 121 -0.31 -13.79 -13.10
N VAL A 122 -1.54 -13.55 -12.67
CA VAL A 122 -1.97 -12.33 -11.99
C VAL A 122 -2.53 -12.70 -10.63
N LEU A 123 -1.96 -12.12 -9.57
CA LEU A 123 -2.40 -12.25 -8.19
C LEU A 123 -3.13 -10.98 -7.76
N VAL A 124 -4.43 -11.09 -7.53
CA VAL A 124 -5.27 -9.99 -7.02
C VAL A 124 -5.39 -10.10 -5.51
N ASN A 125 -5.08 -9.01 -4.81
CA ASN A 125 -5.29 -8.92 -3.37
C ASN A 125 -6.69 -8.39 -3.09
N TYR A 126 -7.42 -9.12 -2.24
CA TYR A 126 -8.82 -8.94 -1.88
C TYR A 126 -9.83 -9.28 -3.00
N VAL A 127 -10.88 -10.00 -2.61
CA VAL A 127 -11.96 -10.43 -3.52
C VAL A 127 -12.72 -9.26 -4.16
N PHE A 128 -12.77 -8.09 -3.51
CA PHE A 128 -13.47 -6.93 -4.06
C PHE A 128 -12.78 -6.32 -5.29
N LEU A 129 -11.54 -6.71 -5.62
CA LEU A 129 -10.87 -6.36 -6.87
C LEU A 129 -10.99 -7.45 -7.94
N SER A 130 -11.72 -8.55 -7.67
CA SER A 130 -11.78 -9.73 -8.53
C SER A 130 -12.31 -9.46 -9.93
N ARG A 131 -13.14 -8.43 -10.14
CA ARG A 131 -13.64 -8.04 -11.47
C ARG A 131 -12.52 -7.70 -12.45
N ALA A 132 -11.35 -7.30 -11.96
CA ALA A 132 -10.17 -7.08 -12.80
C ALA A 132 -9.72 -8.34 -13.56
N LEU A 133 -10.00 -9.53 -13.01
CA LEU A 133 -9.65 -10.82 -13.62
C LEU A 133 -10.48 -11.15 -14.87
N GLU A 134 -11.67 -10.56 -15.01
CA GLU A 134 -12.54 -10.74 -16.20
C GLU A 134 -11.92 -10.14 -17.46
N ARG A 135 -11.00 -9.18 -17.30
CA ARG A 135 -10.32 -8.47 -18.39
C ARG A 135 -9.01 -9.15 -18.82
N MET A 136 -8.64 -10.26 -18.21
CA MET A 136 -7.40 -10.97 -18.52
C MET A 136 -7.50 -11.82 -19.79
N PRO A 137 -6.44 -11.88 -20.61
CA PRO A 137 -6.41 -12.77 -21.77
C PRO A 137 -6.41 -14.25 -21.32
N PRO A 138 -6.84 -15.18 -22.20
CA PRO A 138 -6.70 -16.61 -21.97
C PRO A 138 -5.24 -17.02 -21.75
N GLY A 139 -5.02 -18.05 -20.92
CA GLY A 139 -3.69 -18.63 -20.70
C GLY A 139 -2.81 -17.90 -19.69
N VAL A 140 -3.34 -16.93 -18.95
CA VAL A 140 -2.71 -16.35 -17.75
C VAL A 140 -3.48 -16.83 -16.53
N LEU A 141 -2.76 -17.37 -15.54
CA LEU A 141 -3.36 -17.92 -14.33
C LEU A 141 -3.91 -16.81 -13.42
N ARG A 142 -5.14 -16.98 -12.94
CA ARG A 142 -5.86 -16.02 -12.09
C ARG A 142 -5.83 -16.46 -10.64
N LEU A 143 -5.19 -15.67 -9.78
CA LEU A 143 -5.14 -15.92 -8.35
C LEU A 143 -5.80 -14.80 -7.57
N ILE A 144 -6.45 -15.16 -6.46
CA ILE A 144 -6.92 -14.20 -5.44
C ILE A 144 -6.25 -14.54 -4.11
N ASP A 145 -5.54 -13.57 -3.50
CA ASP A 145 -5.22 -13.59 -2.07
C ASP A 145 -6.40 -12.95 -1.33
N THR A 146 -7.14 -13.71 -0.52
CA THR A 146 -8.43 -13.23 0.00
C THR A 146 -8.28 -12.17 1.08
N HIS A 147 -7.19 -12.23 1.86
CA HIS A 147 -6.89 -11.44 3.08
C HIS A 147 -7.91 -11.55 4.23
N ASP A 148 -9.20 -11.57 3.91
CA ASP A 148 -10.32 -11.64 4.84
C ASP A 148 -11.48 -12.43 4.21
N ARG A 149 -12.32 -13.01 5.06
CA ARG A 149 -13.72 -13.29 4.72
C ARG A 149 -14.57 -12.02 4.84
N PHE A 150 -15.24 -11.64 3.75
CA PHE A 150 -16.08 -10.45 3.68
C PHE A 150 -17.56 -10.72 3.84
N ALA A 151 -18.04 -11.92 3.49
CA ALA A 151 -19.46 -12.23 3.65
C ALA A 151 -19.85 -12.30 5.12
N GLY A 152 -20.86 -11.52 5.49
CA GLY A 152 -21.40 -11.49 6.84
C GLY A 152 -20.52 -10.75 7.85
N ARG A 153 -19.45 -10.07 7.43
CA ARG A 153 -18.57 -9.28 8.31
C ARG A 153 -19.35 -8.28 9.15
N GLN A 154 -20.39 -7.64 8.60
CA GLN A 154 -21.29 -6.74 9.31
C GLN A 154 -22.01 -7.38 10.50
N THR A 155 -22.22 -8.70 10.50
CA THR A 155 -22.84 -9.40 11.63
C THR A 155 -21.94 -9.46 12.86
N GLN A 156 -20.61 -9.47 12.67
CA GLN A 156 -19.63 -9.45 13.75
C GLN A 156 -19.65 -8.13 14.53
N TYR A 157 -20.09 -7.03 13.89
CA TYR A 157 -20.18 -5.72 14.52
C TYR A 157 -21.52 -5.48 15.23
N ARG A 158 -22.57 -6.25 14.92
CA ARG A 158 -23.92 -6.10 15.49
C ARG A 158 -23.97 -6.19 17.02
N PRO A 159 -23.33 -7.19 17.69
CA PRO A 159 -23.33 -7.26 19.16
C PRO A 159 -22.77 -6.00 19.83
N PHE A 160 -21.98 -5.23 19.09
CA PHE A 160 -21.28 -4.04 19.59
C PHE A 160 -21.93 -2.73 19.15
N ARG A 161 -23.10 -2.78 18.47
CA ARG A 161 -23.80 -1.61 17.92
C ARG A 161 -22.91 -0.70 17.06
N ALA A 162 -22.02 -1.33 16.28
CA ALA A 162 -21.11 -0.66 15.36
C ALA A 162 -21.41 -1.09 13.90
N GLU A 163 -20.94 -0.29 12.95
CA GLU A 163 -20.91 -0.64 11.52
C GLU A 163 -19.46 -0.94 11.12
N PRO A 164 -19.21 -1.85 10.17
CA PRO A 164 -17.87 -2.02 9.60
C PRO A 164 -17.40 -0.75 8.91
N ASN A 165 -16.16 -0.33 9.20
CA ASN A 165 -15.48 0.78 8.53
C ASN A 165 -14.69 0.34 7.29
N PHE A 166 -14.88 -0.90 6.83
CA PHE A 166 -14.20 -1.49 5.66
C PHE A 166 -15.18 -2.33 4.83
N PHE A 167 -14.75 -2.83 3.66
CA PHE A 167 -15.60 -3.61 2.76
C PHE A 167 -16.29 -4.79 3.45
N TYR A 168 -17.52 -5.09 3.04
CA TYR A 168 -18.27 -6.28 3.41
C TYR A 168 -19.32 -6.56 2.33
N THR A 169 -19.57 -7.83 2.05
CA THR A 169 -20.55 -8.25 1.04
C THR A 169 -21.44 -9.37 1.60
N ASP A 170 -22.29 -9.97 0.78
CA ASP A 170 -23.02 -11.19 1.12
C ASP A 170 -22.33 -12.44 0.55
N ALA A 171 -22.81 -13.62 0.93
CA ALA A 171 -22.20 -14.88 0.50
C ALA A 171 -22.27 -15.08 -1.02
N ALA A 172 -23.33 -14.59 -1.67
CA ALA A 172 -23.50 -14.70 -3.12
C ALA A 172 -22.50 -13.79 -3.86
N GLY A 173 -22.31 -12.56 -3.39
CA GLY A 173 -21.31 -11.63 -3.90
C GLY A 173 -19.89 -12.16 -3.70
N GLU A 174 -19.57 -12.69 -2.52
CA GLU A 174 -18.26 -13.29 -2.25
C GLU A 174 -18.01 -14.51 -3.15
N ALA A 175 -18.98 -15.42 -3.28
CA ALA A 175 -18.89 -16.57 -4.19
C ALA A 175 -18.67 -16.13 -5.65
N ALA A 176 -19.43 -15.15 -6.13
CA ALA A 176 -19.28 -14.62 -7.48
C ALA A 176 -17.89 -14.01 -7.73
N GLY A 177 -17.34 -13.29 -6.74
CA GLY A 177 -15.98 -12.76 -6.84
C GLY A 177 -14.90 -13.82 -6.84
N LEU A 178 -15.03 -14.84 -5.98
CA LEU A 178 -14.09 -15.96 -5.90
C LEU A 178 -14.09 -16.82 -7.17
N ALA A 179 -15.25 -17.04 -7.78
CA ALA A 179 -15.41 -17.82 -9.01
C ALA A 179 -14.68 -17.24 -10.24
N ARG A 180 -14.19 -15.99 -10.16
CA ARG A 180 -13.37 -15.37 -11.21
C ARG A 180 -11.92 -15.82 -11.22
N ALA A 181 -11.49 -16.55 -10.18
CA ALA A 181 -10.12 -17.03 -10.06
C ALA A 181 -10.00 -18.53 -10.41
N ASP A 182 -8.83 -18.91 -10.91
CA ASP A 182 -8.45 -20.32 -11.05
C ASP A 182 -8.03 -20.87 -9.67
N ILE A 183 -7.39 -20.03 -8.85
CA ILE A 183 -6.89 -20.36 -7.51
C ILE A 183 -7.28 -19.27 -6.50
N VAL A 184 -7.82 -19.69 -5.36
CA VAL A 184 -8.13 -18.84 -4.21
C VAL A 184 -7.16 -19.19 -3.09
N LEU A 185 -6.41 -18.21 -2.58
CA LEU A 185 -5.47 -18.36 -1.48
C LEU A 185 -6.15 -17.90 -0.19
N ALA A 186 -6.40 -18.84 0.72
CA ALA A 186 -6.93 -18.60 2.05
C ALA A 186 -5.81 -18.52 3.07
N ILE A 187 -5.93 -17.67 4.09
CA ILE A 187 -4.88 -17.53 5.11
C ILE A 187 -5.03 -18.59 6.20
N GLN A 188 -6.26 -18.87 6.62
CA GLN A 188 -6.57 -19.79 7.72
C GLN A 188 -7.28 -21.05 7.21
N ALA A 189 -7.07 -22.20 7.86
CA ALA A 189 -7.72 -23.46 7.47
C ALA A 189 -9.25 -23.40 7.51
N ALA A 190 -9.83 -22.70 8.50
CA ALA A 190 -11.27 -22.47 8.59
C ALA A 190 -11.80 -21.63 7.41
N GLU A 191 -11.05 -20.61 6.98
CA GLU A 191 -11.38 -19.81 5.79
C GLU A 191 -11.28 -20.65 4.52
N ALA A 192 -10.24 -21.47 4.40
CA ALA A 192 -10.07 -22.38 3.26
C ALA A 192 -11.27 -23.33 3.10
N GLY A 193 -11.71 -23.96 4.19
CA GLY A 193 -12.88 -24.82 4.20
C GLY A 193 -14.18 -24.07 3.87
N TYR A 194 -14.32 -22.84 4.37
CA TYR A 194 -15.45 -21.98 4.03
C TYR A 194 -15.46 -21.64 2.53
N PHE A 195 -14.36 -21.12 1.97
CA PHE A 195 -14.28 -20.74 0.56
C PHE A 195 -14.46 -21.93 -0.39
N ALA A 196 -13.94 -23.11 -0.04
CA ALA A 196 -14.14 -24.34 -0.81
C ALA A 196 -15.62 -24.76 -0.88
N GLY A 197 -16.46 -24.31 0.06
CA GLY A 197 -17.90 -24.50 0.01
C GLY A 197 -18.66 -23.43 -0.79
N LEU A 198 -18.02 -22.34 -1.22
CA LEU A 198 -18.64 -21.23 -1.96
C LEU A 198 -18.30 -21.19 -3.44
N THR A 199 -17.16 -21.75 -3.85
CA THR A 199 -16.68 -21.70 -5.23
C THR A 199 -16.12 -23.04 -5.67
N ASP A 200 -16.21 -23.30 -6.98
CA ASP A 200 -15.56 -24.44 -7.64
C ASP A 200 -14.06 -24.19 -7.92
N SER A 201 -13.59 -22.94 -7.75
CA SER A 201 -12.17 -22.59 -7.87
C SER A 201 -11.32 -23.39 -6.89
N ARG A 202 -10.08 -23.72 -7.27
CA ARG A 202 -9.15 -24.44 -6.38
C ARG A 202 -8.80 -23.55 -5.19
N VAL A 203 -9.14 -23.95 -3.97
CA VAL A 203 -8.75 -23.24 -2.75
C VAL A 203 -7.47 -23.84 -2.18
N LEU A 204 -6.46 -22.99 -1.97
CA LEU A 204 -5.20 -23.35 -1.31
C LEU A 204 -5.08 -22.61 0.01
N LEU A 205 -4.59 -23.33 1.02
CA LEU A 205 -4.18 -22.73 2.27
C LEU A 205 -2.79 -22.10 2.07
N LEU A 206 -2.61 -20.84 2.44
CA LEU A 206 -1.34 -20.12 2.41
C LEU A 206 -1.25 -19.19 3.63
N PRO A 207 -0.95 -19.69 4.84
CA PRO A 207 -0.67 -18.84 5.99
C PRO A 207 0.68 -18.12 5.81
N PRO A 208 0.84 -16.89 6.33
CA PRO A 208 2.12 -16.17 6.27
C PRO A 208 3.21 -16.91 7.03
N HIS A 209 4.37 -17.09 6.41
CA HIS A 209 5.55 -17.60 7.09
C HIS A 209 6.19 -16.51 7.95
N PHE A 210 6.43 -16.79 9.23
CA PHE A 210 7.17 -15.92 10.15
C PHE A 210 8.54 -16.53 10.43
N PRO A 211 9.65 -15.97 9.91
CA PRO A 211 10.99 -16.48 10.18
C PRO A 211 11.34 -16.33 11.66
N ALA A 212 11.89 -17.39 12.27
CA ALA A 212 12.37 -17.35 13.64
C ALA A 212 13.46 -16.28 13.81
N GLN A 213 13.24 -15.33 14.71
CA GLN A 213 14.15 -14.22 15.02
C GLN A 213 14.99 -14.52 16.26
N THR A 214 14.35 -15.11 17.29
CA THR A 214 14.96 -15.40 18.58
C THR A 214 14.47 -16.77 19.07
N PRO A 215 15.33 -17.62 19.66
CA PRO A 215 14.88 -18.86 20.27
C PRO A 215 13.94 -18.60 21.45
N PHE A 216 13.04 -19.54 21.72
CA PHE A 216 12.21 -19.50 22.92
C PHE A 216 13.08 -19.67 24.17
N ALA A 217 12.87 -18.78 25.14
CA ALA A 217 13.48 -18.88 26.46
C ALA A 217 12.39 -18.59 27.50
N VAL A 218 12.39 -19.37 28.59
CA VAL A 218 11.47 -19.12 29.71
C VAL A 218 11.92 -17.82 30.40
N PRO A 219 11.07 -16.79 30.48
CA PRO A 219 11.43 -15.57 31.21
C PRO A 219 11.66 -15.88 32.69
N GLU A 220 12.63 -15.23 33.32
CA GLU A 220 12.89 -15.39 34.76
C GLU A 220 11.70 -14.92 35.62
N ARG A 221 11.01 -13.88 35.14
CA ARG A 221 9.77 -13.35 35.71
C ARG A 221 8.96 -12.64 34.63
N VAL A 222 7.67 -12.44 34.86
CA VAL A 222 6.82 -11.59 34.01
C VAL A 222 6.79 -10.20 34.61
N ALA A 223 7.65 -9.29 34.15
CA ALA A 223 7.64 -7.89 34.57
C ALA A 223 6.77 -7.03 33.67
N ARG A 224 6.76 -7.34 32.36
CA ARG A 224 6.06 -6.57 31.33
C ARG A 224 5.31 -7.50 30.39
N ILE A 225 4.03 -7.18 30.18
CA ILE A 225 3.21 -7.80 29.13
C ILE A 225 3.05 -6.83 27.95
N GLY A 226 3.20 -7.33 26.73
CA GLY A 226 3.20 -6.51 25.52
C GLY A 226 1.89 -6.62 24.73
N PHE A 227 1.44 -5.50 24.16
CA PHE A 227 0.48 -5.46 23.05
C PHE A 227 0.98 -4.57 21.91
N LEU A 228 1.07 -5.12 20.70
CA LEU A 228 1.40 -4.39 19.47
C LEU A 228 0.13 -4.22 18.61
N GLY A 229 -0.12 -3.01 18.10
CA GLY A 229 -1.31 -2.79 17.27
C GLY A 229 -1.32 -1.52 16.42
N HIS A 230 -2.14 -1.58 15.36
CA HIS A 230 -2.56 -0.43 14.55
C HIS A 230 -3.96 0.04 14.98
N GLY A 231 -4.30 1.31 14.72
CA GLY A 231 -5.49 2.01 15.22
C GLY A 231 -6.83 1.66 14.57
N ASN A 232 -7.09 0.38 14.24
CA ASN A 232 -8.38 -0.06 13.68
C ASN A 232 -9.40 -0.46 14.75
N ASP A 233 -10.69 -0.51 14.38
CA ASP A 233 -11.78 -0.76 15.34
C ASP A 233 -11.60 -2.04 16.16
N PRO A 234 -11.25 -3.21 15.56
CA PRO A 234 -11.09 -4.44 16.32
C PRO A 234 -9.97 -4.36 17.36
N ASN A 235 -8.84 -3.73 17.02
CA ASN A 235 -7.74 -3.54 17.98
C ASN A 235 -8.14 -2.57 19.09
N LEU A 236 -8.69 -1.40 18.76
CA LEU A 236 -9.07 -0.36 19.72
C LEU A 236 -10.13 -0.86 20.71
N PHE A 237 -11.14 -1.54 20.19
CA PHE A 237 -12.18 -2.13 21.04
C PHE A 237 -11.61 -3.16 22.01
N SER A 238 -10.80 -4.09 21.50
CA SER A 238 -10.25 -5.21 22.27
C SER A 238 -9.26 -4.73 23.33
N ILE A 239 -8.29 -3.89 22.94
CA ILE A 239 -7.32 -3.35 23.89
C ILE A 239 -7.98 -2.44 24.92
N GLY A 240 -8.97 -1.64 24.54
CA GLY A 240 -9.70 -0.78 25.47
C GLY A 240 -10.47 -1.56 26.54
N ARG A 241 -11.03 -2.74 26.18
CA ARG A 241 -11.64 -3.66 27.15
C ARG A 241 -10.59 -4.28 28.07
N PHE A 242 -9.46 -4.72 27.50
CA PHE A 242 -8.39 -5.31 28.29
C PHE A 242 -7.72 -4.31 29.24
N ILE A 243 -7.48 -3.06 28.82
CA ILE A 243 -6.96 -1.99 29.69
C ILE A 243 -7.86 -1.79 30.91
N ARG A 244 -9.19 -1.72 30.71
CA ARG A 244 -10.14 -1.58 31.82
C ARG A 244 -10.07 -2.77 32.78
N ALA A 245 -10.07 -3.98 32.25
CA ALA A 245 -9.94 -5.20 33.07
C ALA A 245 -8.59 -5.22 33.81
N TRP A 246 -7.50 -4.83 33.15
CA TRP A 246 -6.15 -4.84 33.69
C TRP A 246 -5.98 -3.84 34.83
N HIS A 247 -6.47 -2.61 34.66
CA HIS A 247 -6.43 -1.56 35.67
C HIS A 247 -7.19 -1.92 36.95
N ASP A 248 -8.30 -2.66 36.82
CA ASP A 248 -9.11 -3.05 37.96
C ASP A 248 -8.30 -3.88 38.98
N GLY A 249 -8.08 -3.31 40.16
CA GLY A 249 -7.30 -3.93 41.23
C GLY A 249 -5.82 -4.16 40.90
N TRP A 250 -5.22 -3.43 39.95
CA TRP A 250 -3.76 -3.50 39.69
C TRP A 250 -2.94 -3.00 40.90
N THR A 251 -1.76 -3.59 41.11
CA THR A 251 -0.84 -3.29 42.20
C THR A 251 0.62 -3.31 41.71
N PRO A 252 1.58 -2.60 42.34
CA PRO A 252 2.97 -2.48 41.85
C PRO A 252 3.78 -3.78 41.72
N ASP A 253 3.35 -4.86 42.38
CA ASP A 253 3.91 -6.21 42.28
C ASP A 253 3.44 -6.97 41.03
N ARG A 254 2.44 -6.43 40.31
CA ARG A 254 1.93 -7.02 39.07
C ARG A 254 2.68 -6.50 37.84
N PRO A 255 2.64 -7.24 36.71
CA PRO A 255 3.28 -6.80 35.48
C PRO A 255 2.76 -5.43 34.99
N GLU A 256 3.60 -4.69 34.27
CA GLU A 256 3.19 -3.51 33.50
C GLU A 256 2.71 -3.93 32.11
N LEU A 257 1.58 -3.38 31.63
CA LEU A 257 1.13 -3.51 30.26
C LEU A 257 1.80 -2.43 29.39
N VAL A 258 2.66 -2.85 28.46
CA VAL A 258 3.29 -1.97 27.48
C VAL A 258 2.59 -2.08 26.13
N ILE A 259 2.17 -0.95 25.57
CA ILE A 259 1.43 -0.88 24.31
C ILE A 259 2.27 -0.11 23.28
N ALA A 260 2.45 -0.68 22.09
CA ALA A 260 3.20 -0.05 21.01
C ALA A 260 2.44 -0.03 19.68
N GLY A 261 2.86 0.86 18.80
CA GLY A 261 2.33 1.06 17.46
C GLY A 261 1.47 2.31 17.32
N GLU A 262 0.97 2.53 16.11
CA GLU A 262 0.12 3.68 15.77
C GLU A 262 -1.13 3.78 16.65
N ILE A 263 -1.61 2.64 17.17
CA ILE A 263 -2.77 2.56 18.07
C ILE A 263 -2.65 3.49 19.28
N CYS A 264 -1.44 3.78 19.77
CA CYS A 264 -1.21 4.68 20.89
C CYS A 264 -1.78 6.08 20.66
N ARG A 265 -1.83 6.55 19.40
CA ARG A 265 -2.41 7.87 19.04
C ARG A 265 -3.92 7.93 19.28
N SER A 266 -4.59 6.79 19.29
CA SER A 266 -6.03 6.64 19.50
C SER A 266 -6.39 6.25 20.94
N LEU A 267 -5.43 6.27 21.86
CA LEU A 267 -5.60 5.92 23.27
C LEU A 267 -5.21 7.07 24.21
N PRO A 268 -5.68 8.33 24.00
CA PRO A 268 -5.33 9.43 24.90
C PRO A 268 -5.89 9.18 26.31
N GLY A 269 -5.06 9.42 27.33
CA GLY A 269 -5.47 9.37 28.73
C GLY A 269 -5.64 7.97 29.33
N VAL A 270 -5.17 6.91 28.65
CA VAL A 270 -5.19 5.54 29.21
C VAL A 270 -3.95 5.19 30.04
N GLU A 271 -2.91 6.02 29.99
CA GLU A 271 -1.70 5.84 30.79
C GLU A 271 -2.00 6.01 32.27
N GLY A 272 -1.37 5.17 33.09
CA GLY A 272 -1.60 5.14 34.52
C GLY A 272 -0.90 3.96 35.19
N PRO A 273 -1.20 3.68 36.47
CA PRO A 273 -0.63 2.54 37.18
C PRO A 273 -0.83 1.23 36.39
N GLY A 274 0.27 0.63 35.97
CA GLY A 274 0.28 -0.64 35.24
C GLY A 274 0.05 -0.57 33.74
N VAL A 275 -0.05 0.61 33.12
CA VAL A 275 -0.20 0.77 31.66
C VAL A 275 0.71 1.89 31.13
N ARG A 276 1.53 1.58 30.13
CA ARG A 276 2.46 2.51 29.49
C ARG A 276 2.36 2.46 27.97
N LEU A 277 2.27 3.62 27.32
CA LEU A 277 2.29 3.73 25.86
C LEU A 277 3.71 4.00 25.37
N LEU A 278 4.24 3.11 24.53
CA LEU A 278 5.57 3.27 23.92
C LEU A 278 5.54 4.13 22.65
N GLY A 279 4.34 4.43 22.12
CA GLY A 279 4.19 5.11 20.85
C GLY A 279 4.58 4.25 19.64
N TYR A 280 4.95 4.90 18.54
CA TYR A 280 5.47 4.24 17.35
C TYR A 280 6.96 3.90 17.56
N LEU A 281 7.35 2.68 17.17
CA LEU A 281 8.72 2.20 17.27
C LEU A 281 9.24 1.87 15.87
N ASP A 282 10.48 2.26 15.57
CA ASP A 282 11.09 2.04 14.25
C ASP A 282 11.46 0.57 14.01
N ARG A 283 11.67 -0.20 15.09
CA ARG A 283 12.08 -1.60 15.04
C ARG A 283 11.21 -2.46 15.93
N LEU A 284 10.78 -3.61 15.41
CA LEU A 284 9.98 -4.57 16.15
C LEU A 284 10.78 -5.22 17.28
N GLU A 285 12.07 -5.46 17.05
CA GLU A 285 12.99 -6.01 18.05
C GLU A 285 12.99 -5.19 19.35
N ASP A 286 12.90 -3.85 19.25
CA ASP A 286 12.89 -2.95 20.40
C ASP A 286 11.63 -3.13 21.26
N PHE A 287 10.50 -3.50 20.65
CA PHE A 287 9.28 -3.84 21.36
C PHE A 287 9.40 -5.21 22.03
N TYR A 288 9.76 -6.24 21.26
CA TYR A 288 9.79 -7.61 21.78
C TYR A 288 10.92 -7.84 22.79
N ALA A 289 12.00 -7.06 22.76
CA ALA A 289 13.01 -7.05 23.82
C ALA A 289 12.47 -6.53 25.17
N GLN A 290 11.39 -5.74 25.14
CA GLN A 290 10.77 -5.17 26.34
C GLN A 290 9.61 -6.01 26.89
N ALA A 291 9.07 -6.97 26.14
CA ALA A 291 7.96 -7.79 26.58
C ALA A 291 8.45 -9.17 27.05
N ASP A 292 8.11 -9.56 28.28
CA ASP A 292 8.38 -10.91 28.79
C ASP A 292 7.33 -11.91 28.28
N LEU A 293 6.11 -11.42 28.03
CA LEU A 293 4.96 -12.16 27.53
C LEU A 293 4.11 -11.22 26.65
N VAL A 294 3.47 -11.75 25.61
CA VAL A 294 2.60 -10.96 24.72
C VAL A 294 1.15 -11.35 24.91
N VAL A 295 0.25 -10.36 24.95
CA VAL A 295 -1.19 -10.58 25.06
C VAL A 295 -1.91 -10.29 23.74
N ALA A 296 -2.85 -11.17 23.37
CA ALA A 296 -3.75 -11.01 22.23
C ALA A 296 -5.23 -11.09 22.68
N PRO A 297 -5.73 -10.07 23.41
CA PRO A 297 -7.08 -10.08 24.01
C PRO A 297 -8.19 -9.74 23.00
N MET A 298 -8.14 -10.28 21.79
CA MET A 298 -9.02 -9.89 20.69
C MET A 298 -10.45 -10.36 20.95
N LEU A 299 -11.43 -9.47 20.87
CA LEU A 299 -12.85 -9.79 21.09
C LEU A 299 -13.67 -9.77 19.79
N MET A 300 -13.06 -9.29 18.71
CA MET A 300 -13.67 -9.19 17.39
C MET A 300 -12.58 -9.10 16.31
N GLY A 301 -13.01 -9.14 15.06
CA GLY A 301 -12.18 -8.98 13.87
C GLY A 301 -11.86 -10.32 13.20
N SER A 302 -11.89 -10.33 11.88
CA SER A 302 -11.51 -11.45 11.01
C SER A 302 -9.99 -11.52 10.77
N GLY A 303 -9.54 -12.61 10.15
CA GLY A 303 -8.18 -12.79 9.67
C GLY A 303 -7.15 -13.11 10.75
N LEU A 304 -5.98 -13.57 10.30
CA LEU A 304 -4.88 -13.95 11.17
C LEU A 304 -4.28 -12.73 11.90
N LYS A 305 -4.08 -12.84 13.22
CA LYS A 305 -3.49 -11.76 14.00
C LYS A 305 -1.97 -11.78 13.90
N MET A 306 -1.41 -10.98 12.97
CA MET A 306 0.04 -10.92 12.72
C MET A 306 0.88 -10.75 14.00
N LYS A 307 0.39 -9.96 14.98
CA LYS A 307 1.05 -9.74 16.27
C LYS A 307 1.34 -11.03 17.07
N VAL A 308 0.53 -12.08 16.88
CA VAL A 308 0.73 -13.39 17.50
C VAL A 308 1.88 -14.11 16.79
N GLY A 309 1.84 -14.19 15.46
CA GLY A 309 2.91 -14.82 14.68
C GLY A 309 4.27 -14.16 14.88
N GLU A 310 4.30 -12.82 14.97
CA GLU A 310 5.50 -12.06 15.33
C GLU A 310 5.97 -12.34 16.76
N ALA A 311 5.08 -12.34 17.75
CA ALA A 311 5.47 -12.62 19.13
C ALA A 311 6.12 -14.01 19.24
N LEU A 312 5.52 -15.01 18.59
CA LEU A 312 6.05 -16.35 18.50
C LEU A 312 7.39 -16.40 17.77
N SER A 313 7.58 -15.66 16.67
CA SER A 313 8.84 -15.63 15.95
C SER A 313 9.98 -14.97 16.74
N PHE A 314 9.65 -14.08 17.67
CA PHE A 314 10.58 -13.49 18.65
C PHE A 314 10.74 -14.32 19.93
N GLY A 315 10.24 -15.57 19.95
CA GLY A 315 10.41 -16.49 21.08
C GLY A 315 9.62 -16.08 22.33
N ARG A 316 8.58 -15.25 22.18
CA ARG A 316 7.78 -14.74 23.32
C ARG A 316 6.57 -15.64 23.58
N PRO A 317 6.32 -16.04 24.85
CA PRO A 317 5.09 -16.71 25.20
C PRO A 317 3.89 -15.79 24.94
N VAL A 318 2.80 -16.38 24.45
CA VAL A 318 1.58 -15.64 24.10
C VAL A 318 0.42 -16.12 24.97
N ILE A 319 -0.38 -15.18 25.47
CA ILE A 319 -1.71 -15.45 26.05
C ILE A 319 -2.73 -14.70 25.22
N GLY A 320 -3.87 -15.31 24.91
CA GLY A 320 -4.90 -14.59 24.17
C GLY A 320 -6.22 -15.30 24.15
N THR A 321 -7.18 -14.62 23.54
CA THR A 321 -8.51 -15.18 23.34
C THR A 321 -8.53 -16.17 22.19
N GLU A 322 -9.58 -16.97 22.10
CA GLU A 322 -9.82 -17.85 20.95
C GLU A 322 -9.81 -17.07 19.62
N VAL A 323 -10.47 -15.90 19.58
CA VAL A 323 -10.44 -14.98 18.43
C VAL A 323 -9.04 -14.40 18.18
N GLY A 324 -8.24 -14.21 19.23
CA GLY A 324 -6.88 -13.69 19.11
C GLY A 324 -5.90 -14.66 18.46
N LEU A 325 -6.11 -15.96 18.66
CA LEU A 325 -5.25 -17.04 18.16
C LEU A 325 -5.90 -17.88 17.06
N GLU A 326 -7.02 -17.41 16.51
CA GLU A 326 -7.65 -18.01 15.34
C GLU A 326 -6.64 -18.14 14.20
N GLY A 327 -6.60 -19.32 13.56
CA GLY A 327 -5.64 -19.65 12.49
C GLY A 327 -4.28 -20.18 12.95
N PHE A 328 -4.01 -20.25 14.25
CA PHE A 328 -2.79 -20.87 14.80
C PHE A 328 -3.02 -22.30 15.33
N GLU A 329 -4.27 -22.77 15.44
CA GLU A 329 -4.64 -24.09 16.00
C GLU A 329 -4.06 -24.34 17.40
N PRO A 330 -4.37 -23.46 18.39
CA PRO A 330 -3.84 -23.58 19.73
C PRO A 330 -4.44 -24.75 20.52
N VAL A 331 -3.62 -25.37 21.36
CA VAL A 331 -4.00 -26.47 22.25
C VAL A 331 -3.97 -26.11 23.74
N GLU A 332 -3.25 -25.05 24.11
CA GLU A 332 -3.10 -24.62 25.50
C GLU A 332 -4.33 -23.78 25.94
N PRO A 333 -4.89 -23.98 27.15
CA PRO A 333 -6.02 -23.16 27.62
C PRO A 333 -5.72 -21.64 27.65
N ALA A 334 -4.48 -21.23 27.97
CA ALA A 334 -4.06 -19.83 27.96
C ALA A 334 -4.06 -19.18 26.56
N HIS A 335 -4.17 -19.99 25.50
CA HIS A 335 -4.31 -19.53 24.12
C HIS A 335 -5.76 -19.39 23.66
N ARG A 336 -6.73 -19.80 24.50
CA ARG A 336 -8.16 -19.87 24.17
C ARG A 336 -9.01 -19.22 25.28
N CYS A 337 -8.55 -18.09 25.81
CA CYS A 337 -9.34 -17.34 26.78
C CYS A 337 -10.66 -16.87 26.14
N ARG A 338 -11.74 -16.84 26.93
CA ARG A 338 -13.06 -16.45 26.41
C ARG A 338 -13.24 -14.93 26.27
N ASP A 339 -12.57 -14.15 27.12
CA ASP A 339 -12.74 -12.71 27.27
C ASP A 339 -11.48 -12.04 27.86
N ALA A 340 -11.53 -10.72 28.03
CA ALA A 340 -10.41 -9.92 28.54
C ALA A 340 -10.06 -10.27 30.00
N GLU A 341 -11.07 -10.56 30.83
CA GLU A 341 -10.91 -10.97 32.22
C GLU A 341 -10.19 -12.32 32.32
N ALA A 342 -10.55 -13.30 31.48
CA ALA A 342 -9.86 -14.58 31.42
C ALA A 342 -8.39 -14.43 30.99
N VAL A 343 -8.09 -13.53 30.04
CA VAL A 343 -6.70 -13.20 29.66
C VAL A 343 -5.95 -12.64 30.87
N LYS A 344 -6.53 -11.69 31.60
CA LYS A 344 -5.92 -11.13 32.83
C LYS A 344 -5.65 -12.24 33.85
N MET A 345 -6.61 -13.11 34.12
CA MET A 345 -6.44 -14.19 35.09
C MET A 345 -5.35 -15.18 34.67
N ALA A 346 -5.25 -15.50 33.38
CA ALA A 346 -4.18 -16.35 32.86
C ALA A 346 -2.81 -15.70 33.02
N VAL A 347 -2.68 -14.39 32.73
CA VAL A 347 -1.43 -13.64 32.94
C VAL A 347 -1.02 -13.67 34.41
N LEU A 348 -1.95 -13.40 35.33
CA LEU A 348 -1.64 -13.39 36.76
C LEU A 348 -1.25 -14.79 37.28
N ALA A 349 -1.89 -15.85 36.77
CA ALA A 349 -1.56 -17.22 37.12
C ALA A 349 -0.13 -17.59 36.67
N VAL A 350 0.26 -17.28 35.44
CA VAL A 350 1.63 -17.58 34.97
C VAL A 350 2.70 -16.66 35.58
N ALA A 351 2.33 -15.43 35.94
CA ALA A 351 3.25 -14.52 36.64
C ALA A 351 3.57 -14.99 38.07
N ALA A 352 2.65 -15.72 38.70
CA ALA A 352 2.81 -16.23 40.07
C ALA A 352 3.43 -17.66 40.13
N ASP A 353 3.46 -18.40 39.03
CA ASP A 353 3.96 -19.79 38.96
C ASP A 353 4.97 -19.95 37.81
N ALA A 354 6.24 -20.10 38.18
CA ALA A 354 7.34 -20.30 37.23
C ALA A 354 7.18 -21.59 36.39
N GLU A 355 6.55 -22.63 36.94
CA GLU A 355 6.28 -23.86 36.17
C GLU A 355 5.16 -23.62 35.16
N ALA A 356 4.12 -22.87 35.52
CA ALA A 356 3.08 -22.45 34.58
C ALA A 356 3.63 -21.59 33.46
N LEU A 357 4.54 -20.65 33.77
CA LEU A 357 5.24 -19.86 32.76
C LEU A 357 6.07 -20.75 31.83
N ALA A 358 6.83 -21.70 32.37
CA ALA A 358 7.61 -22.64 31.58
C ALA A 358 6.74 -23.54 30.69
N ARG A 359 5.59 -24.00 31.19
CA ARG A 359 4.59 -24.75 30.38
C ARG A 359 4.06 -23.89 29.24
N LEU A 360 3.69 -22.64 29.50
CA LEU A 360 3.21 -21.71 28.49
C LEU A 360 4.27 -21.42 27.41
N THR A 361 5.53 -21.22 27.79
CA THR A 361 6.63 -21.00 26.85
C THR A 361 6.80 -22.21 25.92
N ARG A 362 6.85 -23.43 26.48
CA ARG A 362 6.94 -24.67 25.67
C ARG A 362 5.73 -24.86 24.76
N ALA A 363 4.54 -24.54 25.25
CA ALA A 363 3.31 -24.61 24.45
C ALA A 363 3.32 -23.60 23.29
N SER A 364 3.85 -22.40 23.53
CA SER A 364 4.00 -21.36 22.49
C SER A 364 5.06 -21.74 21.46
N GLU A 365 6.17 -22.34 21.88
CA GLU A 365 7.19 -22.89 20.98
C GLU A 365 6.62 -24.00 20.09
N ALA A 366 5.94 -24.98 20.69
CA ALA A 366 5.33 -26.08 19.95
C ALA A 366 4.24 -25.59 18.97
N LEU A 367 3.48 -24.56 19.35
CA LEU A 367 2.51 -23.88 18.47
C LEU A 367 3.22 -23.28 17.25
N PHE A 368 4.29 -22.52 17.49
CA PHE A 368 5.06 -21.87 16.44
C PHE A 368 5.69 -22.88 15.48
N THR A 369 6.29 -23.96 15.99
CA THR A 369 6.90 -25.00 15.16
C THR A 369 5.88 -25.66 14.23
N ARG A 370 4.70 -26.04 14.74
CA ARG A 370 3.63 -26.62 13.91
C ARG A 370 3.14 -25.64 12.85
N TYR A 371 2.88 -24.39 13.26
CA TYR A 371 2.44 -23.34 12.36
C TYR A 371 3.45 -23.08 11.23
N ALA A 372 4.73 -22.96 11.58
CA ALA A 372 5.80 -22.71 10.62
C ALA A 372 5.95 -23.86 9.60
N ALA A 373 5.83 -25.11 10.05
CA ALA A 373 5.84 -26.28 9.16
C ALA A 373 4.67 -26.22 8.16
N THR A 374 3.46 -25.91 8.61
CA THR A 374 2.29 -25.75 7.74
C THR A 374 2.49 -24.61 6.74
N ALA A 375 3.01 -23.46 7.18
CA ALA A 375 3.25 -22.31 6.31
C ALA A 375 4.31 -22.58 5.23
N LEU A 376 5.40 -23.24 5.59
CA LEU A 376 6.45 -23.61 4.63
C LEU A 376 5.95 -24.65 3.61
N ALA A 377 5.18 -25.64 4.05
CA ALA A 377 4.59 -26.64 3.15
C ALA A 377 3.60 -25.99 2.16
N ALA A 378 2.75 -25.09 2.64
CA ALA A 378 1.81 -24.32 1.82
C ALA A 378 2.53 -23.40 0.81
N GLU A 379 3.59 -22.71 1.24
CA GLU A 379 4.43 -21.88 0.36
C GLU A 379 5.06 -22.74 -0.75
N ALA A 380 5.61 -23.91 -0.40
CA ALA A 380 6.18 -24.84 -1.36
C ALA A 380 5.15 -25.35 -2.37
N GLU A 381 3.95 -25.75 -1.93
CA GLU A 381 2.87 -26.22 -2.82
C GLU A 381 2.49 -25.14 -3.85
N LEU A 382 2.33 -23.88 -3.41
CA LEU A 382 2.02 -22.78 -4.32
C LEU A 382 3.13 -22.55 -5.35
N ILE A 383 4.39 -22.54 -4.91
CA ILE A 383 5.55 -22.33 -5.80
C ILE A 383 5.63 -23.44 -6.84
N GLU A 384 5.52 -24.71 -6.42
CA GLU A 384 5.55 -25.87 -7.32
C GLU A 384 4.43 -25.79 -8.37
N LEU A 385 3.22 -25.43 -7.95
CA LEU A 385 2.08 -25.25 -8.85
C LEU A 385 2.38 -24.17 -9.90
N LEU A 386 2.84 -23.00 -9.47
CA LEU A 386 3.15 -21.89 -10.37
C LEU A 386 4.30 -22.24 -11.34
N SER A 387 5.31 -22.98 -10.87
CA SER A 387 6.45 -23.41 -11.69
C SER A 387 6.04 -24.45 -12.75
N ALA A 388 5.17 -25.39 -12.40
CA ALA A 388 4.67 -26.41 -13.34
C ALA A 388 3.92 -25.79 -14.52
N GLN A 389 3.17 -24.71 -14.29
CA GLN A 389 2.45 -23.98 -15.35
C GLN A 389 3.40 -23.20 -16.27
N GLY A 390 4.52 -22.69 -15.74
CA GLY A 390 5.54 -22.01 -16.54
C GLY A 390 6.29 -22.94 -17.51
N GLY A 391 6.50 -24.21 -17.13
CA GLY A 391 7.23 -25.20 -17.94
C GLY A 391 6.52 -25.69 -19.20
N HIS A 392 5.18 -25.58 -19.28
CA HIS A 392 4.39 -25.97 -20.45
C HIS A 392 4.32 -24.89 -21.55
N ARG A 393 4.93 -23.71 -21.35
CA ARG A 393 4.91 -22.59 -22.32
C ARG A 393 6.10 -22.55 -23.31
N THR A 394 6.98 -23.56 -23.34
CA THR A 394 8.03 -23.62 -24.37
C THR A 394 7.42 -23.85 -25.75
N SER A 395 7.74 -22.98 -26.70
CA SER A 395 7.15 -22.84 -28.03
C SER A 395 6.94 -24.16 -28.78
N PRO A 396 5.84 -24.31 -29.56
CA PRO A 396 5.76 -25.39 -30.53
C PRO A 396 6.89 -25.20 -31.55
N SER A 397 7.73 -26.22 -31.72
CA SER A 397 8.73 -26.26 -32.80
C SER A 397 8.06 -25.89 -34.13
N PRO A 398 8.73 -25.13 -35.02
CA PRO A 398 8.19 -24.82 -36.32
C PRO A 398 8.05 -26.14 -37.08
N ARG A 399 6.82 -26.64 -37.19
CA ARG A 399 6.53 -27.70 -38.15
C ARG A 399 6.85 -27.13 -39.52
N THR A 400 7.89 -27.68 -40.12
CA THR A 400 8.23 -27.52 -41.53
C THR A 400 6.96 -27.67 -42.36
N ARG A 401 6.65 -26.62 -43.12
CA ARG A 401 5.62 -26.60 -44.15
C ARG A 401 6.03 -27.65 -45.21
N GLY A 402 5.53 -28.86 -45.07
CA GLY A 402 5.58 -29.89 -46.10
C GLY A 402 4.46 -29.63 -47.09
N GLU A 403 4.83 -29.48 -48.36
CA GLU A 403 3.93 -29.37 -49.50
C GLU A 403 3.08 -30.64 -49.68
N GLY A 404 1.84 -30.41 -50.08
CA GLY A 404 0.84 -31.28 -50.72
C GLY A 404 1.00 -32.80 -50.73
N ARG A 405 -0.07 -33.49 -50.29
CA ARG A 405 -0.88 -34.37 -51.16
C ARG A 405 -2.15 -34.84 -50.45
N ASP A 406 -3.22 -34.86 -51.24
CA ASP A 406 -4.51 -35.49 -50.97
C ASP A 406 -4.35 -36.99 -50.64
N ASP A 407 -5.13 -37.50 -49.69
CA ASP A 407 -6.18 -38.49 -49.98
C ASP A 407 -6.92 -38.97 -48.73
N HIS A 408 -8.16 -39.40 -48.97
CA HIS A 408 -9.17 -39.88 -48.03
C HIS A 408 -8.84 -41.21 -47.31
N VAL A 409 -9.65 -41.48 -46.27
CA VAL A 409 -10.24 -42.78 -45.83
C VAL A 409 -9.81 -43.31 -44.44
N VAL A 410 -10.79 -43.25 -43.52
CA VAL A 410 -11.33 -44.27 -42.57
C VAL A 410 -10.42 -45.39 -42.01
N GLY A 411 -10.53 -45.62 -40.68
CA GLY A 411 -10.38 -46.94 -40.04
C GLY A 411 -9.37 -46.96 -38.88
N VAL A 412 -9.77 -46.90 -37.60
CA VAL A 412 -10.21 -48.01 -36.73
C VAL A 412 -9.06 -48.85 -36.13
N THR A 413 -8.98 -48.77 -34.79
CA THR A 413 -8.52 -49.74 -33.76
C THR A 413 -7.06 -50.15 -33.54
N SER A 414 -6.71 -50.15 -32.24
CA SER A 414 -5.91 -51.11 -31.46
C SER A 414 -4.46 -51.36 -31.89
N GLY A 415 -3.46 -51.49 -31.03
CA GLY A 415 -3.37 -51.77 -29.59
C GLY A 415 -1.94 -52.29 -29.32
N SER A 416 -1.62 -52.50 -28.02
CA SER A 416 -0.54 -53.36 -27.47
C SER A 416 0.92 -53.01 -27.82
N GLU A 417 1.73 -52.55 -26.86
CA GLU A 417 2.55 -53.35 -25.90
C GLU A 417 3.91 -53.82 -26.45
N GLY A 418 4.93 -53.79 -25.58
CA GLY A 418 6.26 -54.38 -25.75
C GLY A 418 7.38 -53.34 -25.63
N GLU A 419 7.95 -53.07 -24.46
CA GLU A 419 9.00 -53.85 -23.73
C GLU A 419 10.34 -54.04 -24.48
N GLY A 420 11.44 -53.81 -23.74
CA GLY A 420 12.83 -54.17 -24.09
C GLY A 420 13.77 -52.96 -24.07
N ALA A 421 14.36 -52.56 -22.94
CA ALA A 421 15.48 -53.16 -22.19
C ALA A 421 16.87 -52.98 -22.85
N ASP A 422 17.72 -52.23 -22.12
CA ASP A 422 19.17 -52.26 -21.97
C ASP A 422 20.11 -52.36 -23.19
N GLN A 423 21.10 -51.44 -23.24
CA GLN A 423 22.46 -51.76 -22.80
C GLN A 423 23.41 -50.53 -22.78
N LEU A 424 24.21 -50.51 -21.71
CA LEU A 424 25.54 -49.92 -21.47
C LEU A 424 26.33 -49.36 -22.66
N GLU A 425 27.03 -48.24 -22.44
CA GLU A 425 28.51 -48.20 -22.41
C GLU A 425 29.05 -46.79 -22.06
N THR A 426 30.09 -46.76 -21.20
CA THR A 426 31.09 -45.68 -21.08
C THR A 426 32.45 -46.33 -21.38
N PRO A 427 33.47 -45.61 -21.91
CA PRO A 427 34.45 -45.00 -20.99
C PRO A 427 35.32 -43.82 -21.53
N SER A 428 35.77 -42.95 -20.60
CA SER A 428 37.12 -42.32 -20.48
C SER A 428 37.67 -41.43 -21.64
N SER A 429 38.65 -40.52 -21.54
CA SER A 429 39.75 -40.28 -20.59
C SER A 429 40.45 -38.91 -20.85
N THR A 430 41.02 -38.34 -19.78
CA THR A 430 42.30 -37.56 -19.63
C THR A 430 42.71 -36.27 -20.38
N LEU A 431 43.33 -35.40 -19.57
CA LEU A 431 44.03 -34.10 -19.75
C LEU A 431 45.32 -34.14 -20.60
N PRO A 432 45.94 -32.97 -20.93
CA PRO A 432 47.07 -32.46 -20.10
C PRO A 432 47.17 -30.92 -19.95
N HIS A 433 47.91 -30.50 -18.91
CA HIS A 433 48.30 -29.14 -18.51
C HIS A 433 49.33 -28.47 -19.43
N HIS A 434 49.43 -27.12 -19.41
CA HIS A 434 50.72 -26.41 -19.54
C HIS A 434 50.79 -25.07 -18.76
N ARG A 435 52.04 -24.73 -18.42
CA ARG A 435 52.62 -23.82 -17.41
C ARG A 435 52.45 -22.29 -17.63
N LEU A 436 52.55 -21.56 -16.51
CA LEU A 436 52.78 -20.10 -16.35
C LEU A 436 54.17 -19.62 -16.82
N PRO A 437 54.34 -18.28 -16.96
CA PRO A 437 55.43 -17.60 -16.23
C PRO A 437 55.00 -16.27 -15.55
N ALA A 438 55.88 -15.73 -14.70
CA ALA A 438 55.70 -14.52 -13.87
C ALA A 438 56.80 -13.45 -14.12
N ARG A 439 56.48 -12.18 -13.80
CA ARG A 439 57.28 -10.92 -13.59
C ARG A 439 56.70 -9.76 -14.42
N SER A 440 56.69 -8.46 -14.05
CA SER A 440 56.88 -7.66 -12.83
C SER A 440 56.59 -6.18 -13.19
N ALA A 441 56.15 -5.39 -12.20
CA ALA A 441 56.27 -3.92 -12.04
C ALA A 441 55.31 -2.94 -12.79
N ASP A 442 54.62 -2.17 -11.95
CA ASP A 442 54.26 -0.74 -11.99
C ASP A 442 53.61 -0.08 -13.22
N GLY A 443 52.42 0.48 -12.96
CA GLY A 443 51.75 1.47 -13.80
C GLY A 443 50.46 1.96 -13.14
N GLU A 444 50.43 3.23 -12.72
CA GLU A 444 49.31 3.96 -12.15
C GLU A 444 48.00 3.75 -12.95
N VAL A 445 46.87 3.55 -12.25
CA VAL A 445 45.55 3.61 -12.87
C VAL A 445 44.68 4.62 -12.15
N GLY A 446 44.37 5.69 -12.87
CA GLY A 446 43.51 6.79 -12.46
C GLY A 446 42.07 6.35 -12.15
N ARG A 447 41.39 7.25 -11.43
CA ARG A 447 39.98 7.17 -11.04
C ARG A 447 39.09 6.84 -12.24
N GLY A 448 38.68 5.58 -12.36
CA GLY A 448 37.61 5.12 -13.25
C GLY A 448 36.32 4.97 -12.46
N HIS A 449 35.33 5.79 -12.79
CA HIS A 449 33.96 5.68 -12.27
C HIS A 449 33.37 4.30 -12.57
N SER A 450 32.95 3.57 -11.54
CA SER A 450 32.11 2.38 -11.69
C SER A 450 30.75 2.75 -12.32
N PRO A 451 30.30 2.10 -13.41
CA PRO A 451 28.94 2.29 -13.91
C PRO A 451 27.95 1.63 -12.94
N ARG A 452 26.97 2.41 -12.49
CA ARG A 452 25.87 1.97 -11.61
C ARG A 452 24.91 1.03 -12.35
N ALA A 453 24.46 0.01 -11.63
CA ALA A 453 23.51 -1.01 -12.02
C ALA A 453 22.07 -0.48 -12.21
N GLY A 454 21.32 -1.13 -13.10
CA GLY A 454 19.85 -1.14 -13.04
C GLY A 454 19.09 -0.26 -14.03
N ARG A 455 19.40 -0.30 -15.33
CA ARG A 455 18.42 0.06 -16.37
C ARG A 455 17.87 -1.23 -16.99
N GLY A 456 16.67 -1.65 -16.57
CA GLY A 456 15.84 -2.51 -17.42
C GLY A 456 15.67 -1.82 -18.76
N LYS A 457 15.66 -2.59 -19.87
CA LYS A 457 15.62 -2.07 -21.25
C LYS A 457 14.64 -0.90 -21.34
N ALA A 458 15.19 0.29 -21.60
CA ALA A 458 14.39 1.47 -21.86
C ALA A 458 13.52 1.20 -23.09
N ASN A 459 12.20 1.26 -22.92
CA ASN A 459 11.28 1.32 -24.04
C ASN A 459 11.56 2.64 -24.78
N PRO A 460 11.90 2.64 -26.09
CA PRO A 460 12.41 3.82 -26.81
C PRO A 460 11.45 5.02 -26.94
N ASP A 461 10.22 4.92 -26.43
CA ASP A 461 9.17 5.95 -26.54
C ASP A 461 9.05 6.92 -25.35
N SER A 462 10.00 6.97 -24.40
CA SER A 462 9.92 7.90 -23.27
C SER A 462 10.23 9.34 -23.72
N GLY A 463 9.22 10.07 -24.20
CA GLY A 463 9.32 11.50 -24.44
C GLY A 463 9.37 12.27 -23.12
N SER A 464 10.45 13.02 -22.89
CA SER A 464 10.53 14.04 -21.84
C SER A 464 10.52 15.42 -22.47
N ILE A 465 9.60 16.29 -22.05
CA ILE A 465 9.57 17.69 -22.48
C ILE A 465 10.18 18.53 -21.36
N VAL A 466 11.23 19.27 -21.66
CA VAL A 466 11.88 20.18 -20.71
C VAL A 466 11.47 21.62 -21.04
N ILE A 467 10.98 22.34 -20.04
CA ILE A 467 10.54 23.73 -20.12
C ILE A 467 11.32 24.52 -19.06
N GLN A 468 11.84 25.70 -19.40
CA GLN A 468 12.66 26.50 -18.48
C GLN A 468 12.30 27.98 -18.55
N GLY A 469 12.43 28.68 -17.42
CA GLY A 469 12.25 30.13 -17.29
C GLY A 469 11.99 30.57 -15.85
N GLY A 470 12.35 31.81 -15.50
CA GLY A 470 12.12 32.36 -14.16
C GLY A 470 12.84 31.61 -13.03
N GLY A 471 14.01 31.04 -13.29
CA GLY A 471 14.77 30.23 -12.31
C GLY A 471 14.22 28.82 -12.07
N LEU A 472 13.27 28.37 -12.89
CA LEU A 472 12.59 27.09 -12.81
C LEU A 472 12.87 26.25 -14.06
N VAL A 473 13.18 24.97 -13.84
CA VAL A 473 13.16 23.93 -14.89
C VAL A 473 12.07 22.94 -14.56
N LEU A 474 11.16 22.75 -15.50
CA LEU A 474 10.10 21.76 -15.46
C LEU A 474 10.38 20.66 -16.47
N THR A 475 10.40 19.41 -16.02
CA THR A 475 10.45 18.25 -16.91
C THR A 475 9.14 17.50 -16.85
N CYS A 476 8.43 17.42 -17.96
CA CYS A 476 7.26 16.56 -18.13
C CYS A 476 7.72 15.20 -18.65
N GLU A 477 7.50 14.16 -17.86
CA GLU A 477 7.77 12.77 -18.23
C GLU A 477 6.48 12.02 -18.52
N THR A 478 6.50 11.17 -19.57
CA THR A 478 5.35 10.37 -20.01
C THR A 478 5.59 8.86 -19.95
N SER A 479 6.53 8.38 -19.11
CA SER A 479 6.80 6.95 -18.99
C SER A 479 5.69 6.20 -18.21
N ALA A 480 5.67 4.87 -18.32
CA ALA A 480 4.75 4.01 -17.56
C ALA A 480 5.29 3.63 -16.17
N ARG A 481 6.57 3.91 -15.88
CA ARG A 481 7.16 3.64 -14.56
C ARG A 481 6.54 4.57 -13.55
N SER A 482 6.09 4.09 -12.39
CA SER A 482 6.03 4.97 -11.22
C SER A 482 7.44 5.59 -11.03
N ARG A 483 7.49 6.88 -10.70
CA ARG A 483 8.76 7.54 -10.35
C ARG A 483 8.60 8.11 -8.94
N PRO A 484 9.69 8.16 -8.17
CA PRO A 484 9.64 8.65 -6.80
C PRO A 484 9.31 10.15 -6.76
N ALA A 485 8.91 10.60 -5.58
CA ALA A 485 8.79 11.99 -5.16
C ALA A 485 9.96 12.91 -5.58
N ALA A 486 11.16 12.35 -5.75
CA ALA A 486 12.33 13.07 -6.21
C ALA A 486 13.22 12.16 -7.06
N ASP A 487 13.72 12.70 -8.16
CA ASP A 487 14.64 12.07 -9.09
C ASP A 487 15.92 12.92 -9.17
N PRO A 488 17.11 12.32 -9.08
CA PRO A 488 18.38 13.08 -9.12
C PRO A 488 18.55 13.93 -10.38
N ASP A 489 17.99 13.49 -11.50
CA ASP A 489 18.14 14.15 -12.80
C ASP A 489 16.95 15.09 -13.09
N LEU A 490 15.72 14.69 -12.73
CA LEU A 490 14.52 15.50 -13.01
C LEU A 490 14.18 16.54 -11.92
N GLY A 491 14.64 16.34 -10.69
CA GLY A 491 14.25 17.15 -9.53
C GLY A 491 13.08 16.56 -8.75
N VAL A 492 12.26 17.42 -8.17
CA VAL A 492 11.17 17.04 -7.26
C VAL A 492 9.86 16.91 -8.04
N LEU A 493 9.07 15.86 -7.80
CA LEU A 493 7.73 15.72 -8.38
C LEU A 493 6.84 16.88 -7.91
N VAL A 494 6.13 17.52 -8.84
CA VAL A 494 5.27 18.68 -8.52
C VAL A 494 3.83 18.50 -8.93
N ALA A 495 3.55 17.72 -9.97
CA ALA A 495 2.20 17.42 -10.39
C ALA A 495 2.14 16.12 -11.18
N THR A 496 0.97 15.48 -11.17
CA THR A 496 0.63 14.33 -12.01
C THR A 496 -0.70 14.56 -12.69
N GLU A 497 -0.80 14.21 -13.97
CA GLU A 497 -1.99 14.39 -14.79
C GLU A 497 -3.18 13.61 -14.22
N ARG A 498 -4.26 14.34 -13.94
CA ARG A 498 -5.60 13.78 -13.78
C ARG A 498 -6.13 13.53 -15.19
N ARG A 499 -6.49 12.28 -15.49
CA ARG A 499 -7.02 11.94 -16.82
C ARG A 499 -8.53 12.06 -16.80
N PRO A 500 -9.13 12.78 -17.77
CA PRO A 500 -10.58 12.78 -17.91
C PRO A 500 -11.08 11.42 -18.44
N GLY A 501 -12.15 10.91 -17.84
CA GLY A 501 -13.14 10.08 -18.54
C GLY A 501 -12.96 8.55 -18.60
N HIS A 502 -14.13 7.90 -18.66
CA HIS A 502 -14.41 6.47 -18.82
C HIS A 502 -13.85 5.94 -20.14
N GLY A 503 -12.70 5.27 -20.09
CA GLY A 503 -12.08 4.66 -21.27
C GLY A 503 -12.38 3.16 -21.35
N THR A 504 -12.30 2.59 -22.54
CA THR A 504 -12.20 1.14 -22.73
C THR A 504 -10.71 0.74 -22.69
N ALA A 505 -10.40 -0.54 -22.42
CA ALA A 505 -9.03 -1.08 -22.43
C ALA A 505 -8.17 -0.70 -23.65
N SER A 506 -8.77 -0.50 -24.84
CA SER A 506 -8.06 -0.06 -26.06
C SER A 506 -7.54 1.38 -26.00
N VAL A 507 -8.04 2.19 -25.07
CA VAL A 507 -7.68 3.60 -24.85
C VAL A 507 -6.90 3.78 -23.54
N TYR A 508 -6.79 2.71 -22.73
CA TYR A 508 -6.00 2.75 -21.50
C TYR A 508 -4.52 2.87 -21.85
N THR A 509 -3.92 4.01 -21.49
CA THR A 509 -2.47 4.12 -21.41
C THR A 509 -2.08 4.62 -20.02
N PRO A 510 -1.25 3.86 -19.28
CA PRO A 510 -0.79 4.28 -17.96
C PRO A 510 0.22 5.42 -18.04
N ARG A 511 0.63 5.82 -19.25
CA ARG A 511 1.50 6.98 -19.48
C ARG A 511 0.78 8.26 -19.05
N ARG A 512 1.04 8.71 -17.83
CA ARG A 512 0.58 10.02 -17.32
C ARG A 512 1.68 11.03 -17.52
N GLN A 513 1.29 12.26 -17.87
CA GLN A 513 2.19 13.39 -17.75
C GLN A 513 2.49 13.63 -16.27
N ARG A 514 3.78 13.67 -15.95
CA ARG A 514 4.28 13.94 -14.59
C ARG A 514 5.31 15.03 -14.68
N TRP A 515 5.10 16.06 -13.89
CA TRP A 515 5.96 17.24 -13.90
C TRP A 515 6.91 17.17 -12.72
N PHE A 516 8.20 17.29 -13.02
CA PHE A 516 9.27 17.43 -12.04
C PHE A 516 9.86 18.82 -12.14
N ALA A 517 10.21 19.41 -11.00
CA ALA A 517 10.79 20.73 -10.91
C ALA A 517 12.18 20.69 -10.26
N ARG A 518 13.12 21.46 -10.80
CA ARG A 518 14.38 21.81 -10.15
C ARG A 518 14.66 23.30 -10.28
N ALA A 519 15.44 23.83 -9.34
CA ALA A 519 15.94 25.20 -9.41
C ALA A 519 17.13 25.27 -10.37
N GLU A 520 17.13 26.27 -11.26
CA GLU A 520 18.26 26.55 -12.15
C GLU A 520 18.44 28.06 -12.29
N VAL A 521 19.48 28.61 -11.65
CA VAL A 521 19.70 30.07 -11.56
C VAL A 521 19.95 30.69 -12.94
N SER A 522 20.47 29.92 -13.90
CA SER A 522 20.71 30.37 -15.28
C SER A 522 19.47 30.32 -16.18
N ALA A 523 18.32 29.87 -15.68
CA ALA A 523 17.08 29.85 -16.45
C ALA A 523 16.45 31.25 -16.51
N ASP A 524 16.98 32.10 -17.40
CA ASP A 524 16.52 33.46 -17.64
C ASP A 524 15.12 33.52 -18.27
N GLY A 525 14.41 34.64 -18.11
CA GLY A 525 13.10 34.89 -18.71
C GLY A 525 11.92 34.75 -17.73
N ALA A 526 10.70 34.80 -18.26
CA ALA A 526 9.47 34.67 -17.47
C ALA A 526 9.25 33.21 -17.02
N ALA A 527 8.52 33.01 -15.93
CA ALA A 527 8.09 31.67 -15.55
C ALA A 527 7.23 31.05 -16.66
N PRO A 528 7.37 29.74 -16.94
CA PRO A 528 6.59 29.09 -17.98
C PRO A 528 5.08 29.14 -17.66
N ASP A 529 4.22 29.08 -18.67
CA ASP A 529 2.76 28.90 -18.51
C ASP A 529 2.37 27.51 -19.01
N LEU A 530 1.86 26.67 -18.12
CA LEU A 530 1.45 25.31 -18.46
C LEU A 530 0.00 25.24 -18.97
N GLY A 531 -0.74 26.34 -18.95
CA GLY A 531 -2.14 26.39 -19.38
C GLY A 531 -3.09 25.67 -18.42
N ALA A 532 -4.24 25.24 -18.96
CA ALA A 532 -5.32 24.62 -18.20
C ALA A 532 -5.14 23.10 -18.08
N LEU A 533 -4.08 22.68 -17.36
CA LEU A 533 -3.86 21.27 -17.06
C LEU A 533 -4.80 20.79 -15.96
N ASP A 534 -5.34 19.58 -16.09
CA ASP A 534 -6.01 18.86 -15.00
C ASP A 534 -4.98 17.99 -14.29
N VAL A 535 -4.58 18.37 -13.08
CA VAL A 535 -3.46 17.73 -12.35
C VAL A 535 -3.76 17.58 -10.86
N ALA A 536 -3.23 16.51 -10.27
CA ALA A 536 -3.06 16.39 -8.84
C ALA A 536 -1.68 16.93 -8.47
N LEU A 537 -1.61 17.82 -7.47
CA LEU A 537 -0.35 18.39 -7.02
C LEU A 537 0.41 17.42 -6.12
N SER A 538 1.73 17.59 -6.06
CA SER A 538 2.61 16.75 -5.25
C SER A 538 2.90 17.40 -3.89
N PRO A 539 2.82 16.67 -2.76
CA PRO A 539 3.05 17.22 -1.43
C PRO A 539 4.47 17.77 -1.22
N GLU A 540 5.44 17.29 -2.00
CA GLU A 540 6.85 17.65 -1.91
C GLU A 540 7.11 19.14 -2.09
N TRP A 541 6.33 19.82 -2.94
CA TRP A 541 6.46 21.26 -3.15
C TRP A 541 5.37 22.08 -2.46
N VAL A 542 4.16 21.53 -2.28
CA VAL A 542 3.09 22.26 -1.60
C VAL A 542 3.33 22.28 -0.09
N ARG A 543 3.46 21.11 0.53
CA ARG A 543 3.53 20.93 1.99
C ARG A 543 4.93 20.82 2.54
N GLU A 544 5.78 20.01 1.90
CA GLU A 544 7.13 19.74 2.38
C GLU A 544 8.12 20.84 1.98
N ARG A 545 7.72 21.68 1.00
CA ARG A 545 8.47 22.87 0.58
C ARG A 545 9.91 22.54 0.17
N LYS A 546 10.13 21.38 -0.46
CA LYS A 546 11.46 20.90 -0.89
C LYS A 546 12.14 21.77 -1.95
N LEU A 547 11.40 22.68 -2.58
CA LEU A 547 11.92 23.65 -3.55
C LEU A 547 12.20 25.01 -2.90
N PRO A 548 13.22 25.76 -3.34
CA PRO A 548 13.49 27.11 -2.86
C PRO A 548 12.29 28.06 -3.03
N PRO A 549 12.11 29.08 -2.17
CA PRO A 549 10.97 29.99 -2.25
C PRO A 549 10.75 30.65 -3.61
N ALA A 550 11.83 31.10 -4.27
CA ALA A 550 11.75 31.69 -5.61
C ALA A 550 11.24 30.70 -6.67
N THR A 551 11.73 29.45 -6.62
CA THR A 551 11.29 28.37 -7.51
C THR A 551 9.83 28.00 -7.26
N ARG A 552 9.37 28.00 -6.00
CA ARG A 552 7.96 27.75 -5.65
C ARG A 552 7.04 28.86 -6.15
N ALA A 553 7.47 30.12 -6.07
CA ALA A 553 6.74 31.25 -6.65
C ALA A 553 6.64 31.12 -8.18
N ALA A 554 7.75 30.85 -8.87
CA ALA A 554 7.75 30.61 -10.32
C ALA A 554 6.84 29.42 -10.70
N LEU A 555 6.84 28.36 -9.90
CA LEU A 555 5.99 27.20 -10.09
C LEU A 555 4.49 27.50 -9.90
N ALA A 556 4.14 28.28 -8.87
CA ALA A 556 2.78 28.74 -8.66
C ALA A 556 2.28 29.61 -9.83
N ARG A 557 3.16 30.45 -10.41
CA ARG A 557 2.86 31.19 -11.64
C ARG A 557 2.63 30.26 -12.83
N ALA A 558 3.46 29.22 -12.96
CA ALA A 558 3.32 28.23 -14.03
C ALA A 558 2.03 27.42 -13.94
N PHE A 559 1.58 27.17 -12.72
CA PHE A 559 0.33 26.49 -12.42
C PHE A 559 -0.88 27.41 -12.24
N ALA A 560 -0.76 28.72 -12.52
CA ALA A 560 -1.85 29.66 -12.26
C ALA A 560 -3.17 29.31 -12.96
N ARG A 561 -3.08 28.68 -14.14
CA ARG A 561 -4.22 28.36 -15.01
C ARG A 561 -4.73 26.92 -14.92
N ILE A 562 -4.14 26.05 -14.09
CA ILE A 562 -4.59 24.64 -13.96
C ILE A 562 -6.05 24.51 -13.55
N GLN A 563 -6.71 23.40 -13.82
CA GLN A 563 -8.09 23.22 -13.40
C GLN A 563 -8.20 23.24 -11.87
N ALA A 564 -9.01 24.15 -11.32
CA ALA A 564 -9.29 24.21 -9.90
C ALA A 564 -10.38 23.19 -9.53
N ASP A 565 -10.32 22.68 -8.30
CA ASP A 565 -11.35 21.83 -7.71
C ASP A 565 -12.53 22.65 -7.19
N TRP A 566 -12.23 23.86 -6.71
CA TRP A 566 -13.24 24.82 -6.29
C TRP A 566 -12.75 26.24 -6.51
N GLU A 567 -13.71 27.13 -6.75
CA GLU A 567 -13.45 28.55 -6.93
C GLU A 567 -14.42 29.37 -6.09
N THR A 568 -13.94 30.50 -5.58
CA THR A 568 -14.79 31.42 -4.84
C THR A 568 -14.28 32.86 -4.94
N GLU A 569 -15.12 33.82 -4.58
CA GLU A 569 -14.72 35.21 -4.39
C GLU A 569 -14.26 35.45 -2.93
N GLY A 570 -13.23 36.29 -2.78
CA GLY A 570 -12.74 36.74 -1.49
C GLY A 570 -12.74 38.26 -1.40
N ARG A 571 -13.03 38.79 -0.21
CA ARG A 571 -12.98 40.23 0.06
C ARG A 571 -11.96 40.52 1.14
N ILE A 572 -11.03 41.45 0.87
CA ILE A 572 -10.13 41.97 1.90
C ILE A 572 -10.96 42.80 2.87
N VAL A 573 -11.01 42.39 4.15
CA VAL A 573 -11.80 43.06 5.20
C VAL A 573 -10.94 43.75 6.25
N GLY A 574 -9.62 43.55 6.20
CA GLY A 574 -8.69 44.22 7.09
C GLY A 574 -7.25 44.09 6.61
N CYS A 575 -6.46 45.15 6.82
CA CYS A 575 -5.03 45.15 6.57
C CYS A 575 -4.31 45.93 7.68
N ALA A 576 -3.29 45.33 8.29
CA ALA A 576 -2.49 45.94 9.34
C ALA A 576 -1.04 45.47 9.25
N GLY A 577 -0.14 46.35 8.77
CA GLY A 577 1.27 46.01 8.57
C GLY A 577 1.42 44.89 7.53
N ASP A 578 2.03 43.78 7.93
CA ASP A 578 2.23 42.57 7.10
C ASP A 578 1.07 41.56 7.20
N ARG A 579 -0.02 41.92 7.90
CA ARG A 579 -1.19 41.07 8.09
C ARG A 579 -2.39 41.50 7.27
N LEU A 580 -3.06 40.52 6.69
CA LEU A 580 -4.25 40.69 5.86
C LEU A 580 -5.35 39.74 6.34
N GLU A 581 -6.59 40.23 6.41
CA GLU A 581 -7.78 39.42 6.66
C GLU A 581 -8.65 39.38 5.41
N ILE A 582 -8.99 38.17 4.96
CA ILE A 582 -9.84 37.92 3.79
C ILE A 582 -11.09 37.17 4.24
N GLU A 583 -12.26 37.73 3.96
CA GLU A 583 -13.55 37.06 4.12
C GLU A 583 -13.89 36.27 2.84
N THR A 584 -14.19 34.98 2.97
CA THR A 584 -14.50 34.09 1.83
C THR A 584 -15.24 32.81 2.27
N LEU A 585 -15.44 31.88 1.33
CA LEU A 585 -15.96 30.53 1.56
C LEU A 585 -14.88 29.47 1.41
N LEU A 586 -14.85 28.48 2.30
CA LEU A 586 -13.99 27.30 2.16
C LEU A 586 -14.81 26.00 2.23
N PRO A 587 -14.42 24.94 1.50
CA PRO A 587 -14.95 23.59 1.71
C PRO A 587 -14.85 23.21 3.19
N GLY A 588 -15.90 22.59 3.77
CA GLY A 588 -15.95 22.32 5.21
C GLY A 588 -14.76 21.49 5.76
N VAL A 589 -14.16 20.65 4.91
CA VAL A 589 -12.94 19.89 5.24
C VAL A 589 -11.72 20.77 5.50
N LEU A 590 -11.61 21.94 4.86
CA LEU A 590 -10.49 22.87 5.05
C LEU A 590 -10.68 23.78 6.27
N VAL A 591 -11.88 23.79 6.85
CA VAL A 591 -12.21 24.59 8.04
C VAL A 591 -11.94 23.81 9.32
N HIS A 592 -12.29 22.53 9.35
CA HIS A 592 -12.19 21.67 10.54
C HIS A 592 -11.12 20.58 10.43
N GLY A 593 -10.50 20.42 9.27
CA GLY A 593 -9.46 19.42 8.97
C GLY A 593 -8.09 20.04 8.75
N THR A 594 -7.33 19.51 7.79
CA THR A 594 -6.00 20.00 7.43
C THR A 594 -6.08 21.41 6.84
N HIS A 595 -5.37 22.36 7.46
CA HIS A 595 -5.16 23.68 6.88
C HIS A 595 -4.41 23.57 5.53
N PRO A 596 -4.62 24.50 4.58
CA PRO A 596 -3.87 24.50 3.34
C PRO A 596 -2.36 24.49 3.58
N ALA A 597 -1.67 23.75 2.73
CA ALA A 597 -0.24 23.58 2.82
C ALA A 597 0.53 24.79 2.24
N ALA A 598 -0.05 25.46 1.24
CA ALA A 598 0.49 26.70 0.68
C ALA A 598 -0.60 27.61 0.09
N ALA A 599 -0.36 28.92 0.12
CA ALA A 599 -1.17 29.91 -0.55
C ALA A 599 -0.28 30.85 -1.36
N PHE A 600 -0.62 31.11 -2.62
CA PHE A 600 0.17 31.96 -3.50
C PHE A 600 -0.72 33.03 -4.12
N LEU A 601 -0.37 34.30 -3.91
CA LEU A 601 -0.98 35.38 -4.65
C LEU A 601 -0.30 35.48 -6.02
N VAL A 602 -1.09 35.34 -7.10
CA VAL A 602 -0.66 35.49 -8.49
C VAL A 602 -1.23 36.79 -9.06
N VAL A 603 -0.34 37.64 -9.60
CA VAL A 603 -0.67 38.96 -10.16
C VAL A 603 0.17 39.20 -11.41
N GLY A 604 -0.49 39.31 -12.56
CA GLY A 604 0.19 39.44 -13.85
C GLY A 604 1.21 38.30 -14.05
N GLU A 605 2.47 38.67 -14.25
CA GLU A 605 3.58 37.70 -14.42
C GLU A 605 4.28 37.29 -13.11
N GLY A 606 3.85 37.84 -11.96
CA GLY A 606 4.44 37.58 -10.65
C GLY A 606 3.60 36.63 -9.79
N ALA A 607 4.27 35.92 -8.88
CA ALA A 607 3.63 35.19 -7.80
C ALA A 607 4.40 35.37 -6.49
N SER A 608 3.69 35.38 -5.37
CA SER A 608 4.29 35.46 -4.03
C SER A 608 3.59 34.50 -3.08
N GLU A 609 4.37 33.77 -2.28
CA GLU A 609 3.81 32.87 -1.28
C GLU A 609 3.38 33.65 -0.04
N TRP A 610 2.16 33.40 0.41
CA TRP A 610 1.57 33.99 1.61
C TRP A 610 1.37 32.92 2.67
N ARG A 611 1.64 33.27 3.93
CA ARG A 611 1.49 32.34 5.06
C ARG A 611 0.12 32.51 5.69
N LEU A 612 -0.74 31.49 5.60
CA LEU A 612 -1.98 31.44 6.37
C LEU A 612 -1.65 31.23 7.86
N GLU A 613 -2.05 32.17 8.71
CA GLU A 613 -1.89 32.09 10.16
C GLU A 613 -3.11 31.48 10.84
N ARG A 614 -4.32 31.74 10.33
CA ARG A 614 -5.56 31.35 11.00
C ARG A 614 -6.74 31.24 10.03
N VAL A 615 -7.58 30.22 10.24
CA VAL A 615 -8.92 30.09 9.65
C VAL A 615 -9.94 30.26 10.77
N THR A 616 -10.87 31.21 10.62
CA THR A 616 -11.91 31.47 11.63
C THR A 616 -13.29 31.28 11.03
N PRO A 617 -14.05 30.26 11.46
CA PRO A 617 -15.44 30.09 11.03
C PRO A 617 -16.29 31.32 11.37
N LEU A 618 -17.12 31.76 10.43
CA LEU A 618 -18.04 32.89 10.62
C LEU A 618 -19.49 32.37 10.71
N HIS A 619 -20.25 32.87 11.69
CA HIS A 619 -21.67 32.53 11.85
C HIS A 619 -22.56 33.40 10.95
N ARG A 620 -22.42 33.27 9.62
CA ARG A 620 -23.22 34.00 8.62
C ARG A 620 -24.08 33.05 7.78
N ARG A 621 -25.25 33.55 7.33
CA ARG A 621 -26.27 32.73 6.64
C ARG A 621 -26.06 32.54 5.13
N LYS A 622 -25.25 33.37 4.46
CA LYS A 622 -24.89 33.19 3.05
C LYS A 622 -23.79 34.16 2.62
N ILE A 623 -22.84 33.64 1.87
CA ILE A 623 -22.02 34.39 0.91
C ILE A 623 -22.31 33.67 -0.42
N ASP A 624 -22.62 34.42 -1.49
CA ASP A 624 -22.78 33.84 -2.83
C ASP A 624 -21.41 33.80 -3.54
N GLY A 625 -21.25 32.97 -4.58
CA GLY A 625 -20.01 32.91 -5.35
C GLY A 625 -19.02 31.83 -4.90
N TYR A 626 -19.48 30.60 -4.64
CA TYR A 626 -18.64 29.40 -4.53
C TYR A 626 -19.08 28.37 -5.58
N ALA A 627 -18.11 27.79 -6.28
CA ALA A 627 -18.31 26.72 -7.23
C ALA A 627 -17.49 25.49 -6.84
N ASP A 628 -18.15 24.35 -6.60
CA ASP A 628 -17.50 23.03 -6.56
C ASP A 628 -17.43 22.47 -7.98
N LEU A 629 -16.22 22.42 -8.53
CA LEU A 629 -15.97 21.93 -9.89
C LEU A 629 -15.79 20.40 -9.94
N THR A 630 -15.73 19.74 -8.78
CA THR A 630 -15.59 18.28 -8.65
C THR A 630 -16.92 17.58 -8.39
N GLY A 631 -17.90 18.29 -7.81
CA GLY A 631 -19.18 17.77 -7.34
C GLY A 631 -19.07 16.83 -6.13
N ARG A 632 -17.91 16.81 -5.45
CA ARG A 632 -17.56 15.85 -4.38
C ARG A 632 -17.22 16.53 -3.06
N LEU A 633 -17.13 17.85 -3.03
CA LEU A 633 -16.69 18.58 -1.84
C LEU A 633 -17.85 18.76 -0.85
N PRO A 634 -17.57 18.67 0.47
CA PRO A 634 -18.56 19.04 1.48
C PRO A 634 -19.01 20.49 1.31
N ALA A 635 -20.21 20.79 1.81
CA ALA A 635 -20.78 22.13 1.75
C ALA A 635 -19.79 23.19 2.27
N PRO A 636 -19.66 24.34 1.58
CA PRO A 636 -18.73 25.38 1.99
C PRO A 636 -19.21 26.10 3.26
N LEU A 637 -18.27 26.61 4.03
CA LEU A 637 -18.50 27.39 5.25
C LEU A 637 -17.90 28.80 5.11
N PRO A 638 -18.61 29.85 5.56
CA PRO A 638 -18.06 31.20 5.66
C PRO A 638 -16.89 31.28 6.64
N VAL A 639 -15.79 31.92 6.24
CA VAL A 639 -14.58 32.05 7.05
C VAL A 639 -13.90 33.42 6.91
N SER A 640 -13.14 33.81 7.94
CA SER A 640 -12.09 34.82 7.86
C SER A 640 -10.73 34.13 7.82
N LEU A 641 -9.94 34.44 6.80
CA LEU A 641 -8.58 33.94 6.59
C LEU A 641 -7.58 35.02 6.95
N SER A 642 -6.71 34.72 7.92
CA SER A 642 -5.64 35.61 8.36
C SER A 642 -4.33 35.21 7.68
N PHE A 643 -3.76 36.09 6.88
CA PHE A 643 -2.50 35.87 6.18
C PHE A 643 -1.40 36.81 6.67
N ARG A 644 -0.16 36.33 6.61
CA ARG A 644 1.06 37.15 6.66
C ARG A 644 1.69 37.23 5.28
N ALA A 645 1.92 38.45 4.79
CA ALA A 645 2.47 38.73 3.47
C ALA A 645 3.59 39.79 3.56
N ALA A 646 4.69 39.58 2.83
CA ALA A 646 5.83 40.51 2.80
C ALA A 646 5.55 41.80 1.99
N VAL A 647 4.51 41.80 1.16
CA VAL A 647 4.14 42.90 0.27
C VAL A 647 2.62 43.09 0.35
N MET A 648 2.17 44.35 0.40
CA MET A 648 0.77 44.73 0.31
C MET A 648 0.12 44.18 -0.98
N PRO A 649 -1.08 43.58 -0.93
CA PRO A 649 -1.75 43.14 -2.14
C PRO A 649 -2.00 44.29 -3.13
N PRO A 650 -1.91 44.03 -4.44
CA PRO A 650 -2.46 44.91 -5.46
C PRO A 650 -4.00 44.90 -5.42
N SER A 651 -4.62 45.81 -6.16
CA SER A 651 -6.08 46.03 -6.18
C SER A 651 -6.90 44.82 -6.65
N SER A 652 -6.29 43.88 -7.36
CA SER A 652 -6.89 42.66 -7.88
C SER A 652 -5.86 41.53 -7.97
N GLY A 653 -6.32 40.28 -7.91
CA GLY A 653 -5.43 39.12 -8.06
C GLY A 653 -6.15 37.79 -7.86
N CYS A 654 -5.41 36.70 -8.05
CA CYS A 654 -5.89 35.35 -7.75
C CYS A 654 -5.03 34.74 -6.66
N LEU A 655 -5.67 34.32 -5.56
CA LEU A 655 -5.01 33.55 -4.53
C LEU A 655 -5.21 32.06 -4.85
N LEU A 656 -4.13 31.40 -5.28
CA LEU A 656 -4.09 29.95 -5.36
C LEU A 656 -4.00 29.39 -3.95
N PHE A 657 -4.94 28.53 -3.59
CA PHE A 657 -5.05 27.93 -2.28
C PHE A 657 -4.82 26.42 -2.43
N LEU A 658 -3.63 25.96 -2.10
CA LEU A 658 -3.16 24.62 -2.45
C LEU A 658 -3.12 23.71 -1.21
N THR A 659 -3.73 22.54 -1.35
CA THR A 659 -3.56 21.40 -0.44
C THR A 659 -2.72 20.32 -1.13
N ASP A 660 -2.49 19.19 -0.45
CA ASP A 660 -1.79 18.04 -1.05
C ASP A 660 -2.55 17.46 -2.25
N ASP A 661 -3.87 17.63 -2.31
CA ASP A 661 -4.78 16.95 -3.24
C ASP A 661 -5.82 17.86 -3.91
N GLY A 662 -5.84 19.14 -3.54
CA GLY A 662 -6.86 20.09 -3.89
C GLY A 662 -6.29 21.43 -4.36
N ILE A 663 -6.86 21.96 -5.43
CA ILE A 663 -6.52 23.26 -5.99
C ILE A 663 -7.74 24.17 -5.81
N GLY A 664 -7.63 25.11 -4.87
CA GLY A 664 -8.61 26.16 -4.67
C GLY A 664 -8.20 27.46 -5.35
N ARG A 665 -9.18 28.24 -5.79
CA ARG A 665 -8.97 29.64 -6.17
C ARG A 665 -9.88 30.57 -5.39
N ILE A 666 -9.25 31.60 -4.82
CA ILE A 666 -9.96 32.74 -4.27
C ILE A 666 -9.67 33.92 -5.19
N ILE A 667 -10.69 34.37 -5.91
CA ILE A 667 -10.62 35.54 -6.78
C ILE A 667 -10.78 36.77 -5.89
N LEU A 668 -9.81 37.69 -5.94
CA LEU A 668 -9.88 38.98 -5.27
C LEU A 668 -10.30 40.02 -6.32
N PRO A 669 -11.60 40.37 -6.42
CA PRO A 669 -12.09 41.31 -7.41
C PRO A 669 -11.52 42.71 -7.17
N GLU A 670 -11.46 43.47 -8.26
CA GLU A 670 -10.90 44.81 -8.27
C GLU A 670 -11.81 45.78 -7.51
N GLY A 671 -11.41 46.12 -6.28
CA GLY A 671 -12.00 47.20 -5.48
C GLY A 671 -13.46 47.05 -5.06
N VAL A 672 -13.70 46.65 -3.81
CA VAL A 672 -14.57 47.43 -2.89
C VAL A 672 -13.93 47.36 -1.52
N ALA A 673 -13.07 48.34 -1.22
CA ALA A 673 -12.60 48.61 0.13
C ALA A 673 -13.75 49.14 1.01
#